data_AF-A0A662JS41-F1
#
_entry.id   AF-A0A662JS41-F1
#
_cell.length_a   1.000
_cell.length_b   1.000
_cell.length_c   1.000
_cell.angle_alpha   90.00
_cell.angle_beta   90.00
_cell.angle_gamma   90.00
#
_symmetry.space_group_name_H-M   'P 1'
#
loop_
_entity.id
_entity.type
_entity.pdbx_description
1 polymer ?
#
loop_
_entity_poly.entity_id
_entity_poly.type
_entity_poly.pdbx_seq_one_letter_code
_entity_poly.pdbx_strand_id
1 'polypeptide(L)'
;MCTLLLLYKVIEDYPIIALHNRYTPKGTREYRPQVLKLRYKVYCPLDLQVKGSWIGFNEQGLLAAVTDQHTGDEVKPRRSRGVLLLDILGNYESAKEAKDYLVRELPRGGYRKCNFVVADKEHAYHLIYDQEVTIREIKPGPYVVTNITLLPTTKLTDEVKQTAERAKKRSDRALELARELLKICENQPSPLKTVVEGLENIARDHAYGESIESICLHDDYWTTSSSTIIIINKDIKESRILYCKGHPCRGVFIDYSYLIKGIEKGEVMLKSTKLMGRRIALCLTGSAAVTLAPLLARELRRHGAEVQCYMTKYAIEFGLNPKLMEWATKSRVIVELTGQVEHLADYDLVIIYPATLNTINKIAFGIADNAVTTLCAATPPNRLLIILAMNMRLFSNPVLQESINKLRELGVTILMPRFEEGVAKIPKVEEVVDHAIRLMTTSKLRDRKVLILTGPTRYRIDAVRCITNSATGRIGYWLAKEAYHRGCRVKVIYGPGVVTFPRYIPVVRVETTEDYLRETLRELDKYVYDYVIFSAAIMDYKPEKTLDYKVKSGLSEWPLKLIPTPKVIREVRAKHPEVEIVAFKLEYGVPEEELIRSARELLSEVEAALVVANDIAKVRGDYHEAILIDRRGRIIEFKGLKKELASRILDILEELL
;
A
#
# COMPACT_ATOMS: atom_id res chain seq x y z
N MET A 1 11.08 -16.91 -15.54
CA MET A 1 11.87 -17.13 -16.80
C MET A 1 12.82 -15.96 -17.18
N CYS A 2 12.89 -14.85 -16.44
CA CYS A 2 13.45 -13.54 -16.85
C CYS A 2 14.91 -13.52 -17.36
N THR A 3 15.25 -12.50 -18.16
CA THR A 3 16.62 -12.22 -18.64
C THR A 3 17.02 -10.80 -18.26
N LEU A 4 18.17 -10.66 -17.62
CA LEU A 4 18.81 -9.41 -17.23
C LEU A 4 20.16 -9.30 -17.96
N LEU A 5 20.33 -8.27 -18.76
CA LEU A 5 21.61 -7.83 -19.30
C LEU A 5 22.09 -6.61 -18.50
N LEU A 6 23.30 -6.67 -17.98
CA LEU A 6 23.98 -5.59 -17.26
C LEU A 6 25.24 -5.20 -18.04
N LEU A 7 25.37 -3.91 -18.33
CA LEU A 7 26.57 -3.28 -18.87
C LEU A 7 27.19 -2.48 -17.70
N TYR A 8 28.23 -3.05 -17.09
CA TYR A 8 28.82 -2.51 -15.87
C TYR A 8 30.15 -1.82 -16.15
N LYS A 9 30.28 -0.54 -15.77
CA LYS A 9 31.50 0.29 -15.94
C LYS A 9 32.07 0.28 -17.37
N VAL A 10 31.18 0.25 -18.37
CA VAL A 10 31.56 0.29 -19.80
C VAL A 10 31.36 1.67 -20.44
N ILE A 11 30.58 2.56 -19.82
CA ILE A 11 30.39 3.93 -20.27
C ILE A 11 30.77 4.87 -19.12
N GLU A 12 31.66 5.82 -19.40
CA GLU A 12 32.37 6.62 -18.39
C GLU A 12 31.44 7.28 -17.35
N ASP A 13 30.32 7.87 -17.79
CA ASP A 13 29.37 8.58 -16.89
C ASP A 13 28.17 7.76 -16.44
N TYR A 14 28.01 6.57 -17.00
CA TYR A 14 26.91 5.67 -16.70
C TYR A 14 27.47 4.35 -16.17
N PRO A 15 27.87 4.29 -14.88
CA PRO A 15 28.52 3.12 -14.31
C PRO A 15 27.66 1.86 -14.38
N ILE A 16 26.34 2.01 -14.50
CA ILE A 16 25.39 0.91 -14.54
C ILE A 16 24.37 1.17 -15.63
N ILE A 17 24.27 0.25 -16.58
CA ILE A 17 23.20 0.21 -17.56
C ILE A 17 22.61 -1.21 -17.57
N ALA A 18 21.30 -1.34 -17.42
CA ALA A 18 20.62 -2.62 -17.29
C ALA A 18 19.40 -2.70 -18.19
N LEU A 19 19.23 -3.83 -18.87
CA LEU A 19 18.02 -4.23 -19.58
C LEU A 19 17.45 -5.48 -18.92
N HIS A 20 16.19 -5.44 -18.51
CA HIS A 20 15.51 -6.59 -17.91
C HIS A 20 14.23 -6.91 -18.67
N ASN A 21 14.25 -8.02 -19.42
CA ASN A 21 13.06 -8.61 -20.00
C ASN A 21 12.39 -9.51 -18.97
N ARG A 22 11.22 -9.08 -18.52
CA ARG A 22 10.42 -9.79 -17.52
C ARG A 22 9.50 -10.76 -18.24
N TYR A 23 9.52 -12.02 -17.85
CA TYR A 23 8.57 -13.00 -18.37
C TYR A 23 7.68 -13.55 -17.27
N THR A 24 6.38 -13.46 -17.49
CA THR A 24 5.33 -13.87 -16.56
C THR A 24 4.19 -14.58 -17.30
N PRO A 25 3.29 -15.29 -16.59
CA PRO A 25 2.09 -15.82 -17.21
C PRO A 25 1.22 -14.71 -17.83
N LYS A 26 0.52 -15.00 -18.92
CA LYS A 26 -0.43 -14.06 -19.52
C LYS A 26 -1.46 -13.61 -18.48
N GLY A 27 -1.74 -12.30 -18.45
CA GLY A 27 -2.68 -11.69 -17.52
C GLY A 27 -2.06 -11.19 -16.20
N THR A 28 -0.77 -11.45 -15.94
CA THR A 28 -0.06 -10.80 -14.82
C THR A 28 -0.12 -9.29 -14.98
N ARG A 29 -0.54 -8.60 -13.91
CA ARG A 29 -0.69 -7.14 -13.91
C ARG A 29 0.56 -6.47 -13.33
N GLU A 30 1.03 -5.46 -14.04
CA GLU A 30 2.24 -4.71 -13.69
C GLU A 30 1.98 -3.22 -13.80
N TYR A 31 2.62 -2.44 -12.93
CA TYR A 31 2.69 -1.01 -13.05
C TYR A 31 4.01 -0.57 -13.68
N ARG A 32 3.90 0.41 -14.57
CA ARG A 32 5.00 1.22 -15.08
C ARG A 32 5.85 1.78 -13.92
N PRO A 33 7.11 2.19 -14.16
CA PRO A 33 7.98 2.78 -13.16
C PRO A 33 7.27 3.81 -12.27
N GLN A 34 7.49 3.69 -10.95
CA GLN A 34 6.99 4.58 -9.91
C GLN A 34 8.14 5.08 -9.04
N VAL A 35 7.88 6.13 -8.26
CA VAL A 35 8.75 6.55 -7.15
C VAL A 35 8.14 6.07 -5.84
N LEU A 36 8.82 5.14 -5.16
CA LEU A 36 8.49 4.76 -3.79
C LEU A 36 9.33 5.61 -2.83
N LYS A 37 8.69 6.22 -1.84
CA LYS A 37 9.37 6.92 -0.75
C LYS A 37 9.50 5.99 0.45
N LEU A 38 10.57 5.19 0.46
CA LEU A 38 11.00 4.45 1.63
C LEU A 38 12.00 5.33 2.41
N ARG A 39 12.98 4.75 3.11
CA ARG A 39 14.08 5.54 3.67
C ARG A 39 14.86 6.25 2.55
N TYR A 40 15.11 5.57 1.44
CA TYR A 40 15.54 6.18 0.18
C TYR A 40 14.40 6.19 -0.85
N LYS A 41 14.41 7.17 -1.76
CA LYS A 41 13.55 7.11 -2.95
C LYS A 41 13.98 5.96 -3.84
N VAL A 42 13.03 5.12 -4.24
CA VAL A 42 13.25 3.97 -5.12
C VAL A 42 12.47 4.16 -6.42
N TYR A 43 13.14 3.98 -7.55
CA TYR A 43 12.61 4.09 -8.90
C TYR A 43 12.50 2.68 -9.51
N CYS A 44 11.28 2.17 -9.64
CA CYS A 44 11.07 0.81 -10.12
C CYS A 44 9.65 0.59 -10.69
N PRO A 45 9.47 -0.30 -11.68
CA PRO A 45 8.16 -0.85 -11.99
C PRO A 45 7.69 -1.78 -10.85
N LEU A 46 6.39 -2.09 -10.79
CA LEU A 46 5.83 -2.90 -9.70
C LEU A 46 5.02 -4.07 -10.22
N ASP A 47 5.20 -5.22 -9.60
CA ASP A 47 4.30 -6.36 -9.74
C ASP A 47 3.12 -6.20 -8.77
N LEU A 48 1.91 -6.23 -9.32
CA LEU A 48 0.71 -5.97 -8.54
C LEU A 48 0.24 -7.10 -7.67
N GLN A 49 0.54 -8.35 -8.05
CA GLN A 49 0.12 -9.52 -7.29
C GLN A 49 0.96 -9.65 -6.03
N VAL A 50 2.27 -9.48 -6.16
CA VAL A 50 3.21 -9.67 -5.04
C VAL A 50 3.60 -8.38 -4.32
N LYS A 51 3.13 -7.22 -4.80
CA LYS A 51 3.44 -5.89 -4.26
C LYS A 51 4.95 -5.63 -4.13
N GLY A 52 5.73 -6.13 -5.09
CA GLY A 52 7.18 -6.03 -5.12
C GLY A 52 7.68 -5.54 -6.48
N SER A 53 9.00 -5.55 -6.69
CA SER A 53 9.59 -5.27 -8.00
C SER A 53 10.60 -6.35 -8.40
N TRP A 54 10.93 -6.43 -9.68
CA TRP A 54 11.95 -7.34 -10.21
C TRP A 54 13.23 -6.61 -10.63
N ILE A 55 13.17 -5.29 -10.75
CA ILE A 55 14.31 -4.43 -11.06
C ILE A 55 14.03 -3.02 -10.56
N GLY A 56 15.03 -2.33 -10.03
CA GLY A 56 14.93 -0.94 -9.64
C GLY A 56 16.26 -0.36 -9.22
N PHE A 57 16.28 0.94 -8.97
CA PHE A 57 17.40 1.60 -8.33
C PHE A 57 16.93 2.67 -7.34
N ASN A 58 17.79 3.08 -6.41
CA ASN A 58 17.46 4.11 -5.43
C ASN A 58 18.21 5.42 -5.69
N GLU A 59 17.88 6.46 -4.93
CA GLU A 59 18.51 7.78 -5.06
C GLU A 59 20.00 7.84 -4.65
N GLN A 60 20.55 6.75 -4.11
CA GLN A 60 21.99 6.59 -3.84
C GLN A 60 22.75 5.96 -5.02
N GLY A 61 22.04 5.55 -6.08
CA GLY A 61 22.63 4.89 -7.24
C GLY A 61 22.82 3.37 -7.08
N LEU A 62 22.23 2.75 -6.05
CA LEU A 62 22.18 1.30 -5.90
C LEU A 62 21.10 0.72 -6.83
N LEU A 63 21.51 -0.14 -7.77
CA LEU A 63 20.64 -1.01 -8.57
C LEU A 63 20.42 -2.35 -7.86
N ALA A 64 19.20 -2.87 -7.93
CA ALA A 64 18.91 -4.26 -7.61
C ALA A 64 17.98 -4.88 -8.66
N ALA A 65 18.22 -6.14 -9.00
CA ALA A 65 17.40 -6.93 -9.90
C ALA A 65 17.31 -8.37 -9.41
N VAL A 66 16.19 -9.04 -9.72
CA VAL A 66 15.98 -10.45 -9.34
C VAL A 66 15.39 -11.25 -10.49
N THR A 67 15.92 -12.45 -10.70
CA THR A 67 15.37 -13.48 -11.60
C THR A 67 15.14 -14.78 -10.84
N ASP A 68 14.38 -15.69 -11.44
CA ASP A 68 14.22 -17.04 -10.88
C ASP A 68 15.51 -17.86 -10.94
N GLN A 69 15.56 -18.93 -10.15
CA GLN A 69 16.56 -19.98 -10.25
C GLN A 69 15.83 -21.33 -10.29
N HIS A 70 15.55 -21.84 -11.49
CA HIS A 70 14.73 -23.06 -11.69
C HIS A 70 15.57 -24.33 -11.51
N THR A 71 16.00 -24.64 -10.28
CA THR A 71 16.86 -25.78 -9.96
C THR A 71 16.30 -26.69 -8.85
N GLY A 72 14.99 -26.67 -8.58
CA GLY A 72 14.38 -27.56 -7.59
C GLY A 72 12.87 -27.42 -7.47
N ASP A 73 12.30 -28.20 -6.55
CA ASP A 73 10.86 -28.32 -6.35
C ASP A 73 10.18 -26.99 -6.01
N GLU A 74 8.91 -26.85 -6.38
CA GLU A 74 8.11 -25.66 -6.08
C GLU A 74 7.84 -25.54 -4.57
N VAL A 75 8.74 -24.86 -3.87
CA VAL A 75 8.48 -24.44 -2.49
C VAL A 75 7.52 -23.25 -2.48
N LYS A 76 6.45 -23.33 -1.68
CA LYS A 76 5.56 -22.20 -1.43
C LYS A 76 6.33 -21.17 -0.57
N PRO A 77 6.67 -19.98 -1.12
CA PRO A 77 7.50 -19.03 -0.39
C PRO A 77 6.70 -18.37 0.73
N ARG A 78 7.36 -18.08 1.86
CA ARG A 78 6.80 -17.27 2.95
C ARG A 78 6.74 -15.79 2.59
N ARG A 79 7.66 -15.34 1.71
CA ARG A 79 7.81 -13.94 1.33
C ARG A 79 8.22 -13.80 -0.13
N SER A 80 7.75 -12.73 -0.78
CA SER A 80 8.13 -12.41 -2.15
C SER A 80 9.55 -11.85 -2.23
N ARG A 81 10.34 -12.37 -3.16
CA ARG A 81 11.67 -11.83 -3.49
C ARG A 81 11.59 -10.40 -4.04
N GLY A 82 10.47 -10.05 -4.68
CA GLY A 82 10.29 -8.69 -5.17
C GLY A 82 10.05 -7.69 -4.06
N VAL A 83 9.52 -8.12 -2.91
CA VAL A 83 9.44 -7.28 -1.70
C VAL A 83 10.82 -7.17 -1.06
N LEU A 84 11.59 -8.27 -1.02
CA LEU A 84 12.98 -8.24 -0.56
C LEU A 84 13.85 -7.26 -1.39
N LEU A 85 13.65 -7.20 -2.71
CA LEU A 85 14.30 -6.21 -3.57
C LEU A 85 13.97 -4.77 -3.13
N LEU A 86 12.71 -4.49 -2.78
CA LEU A 86 12.32 -3.17 -2.28
C LEU A 86 12.90 -2.87 -0.90
N ASP A 87 13.06 -3.86 -0.02
CA ASP A 87 13.77 -3.65 1.25
C ASP A 87 15.21 -3.22 0.99
N ILE A 88 15.87 -3.87 0.01
CA ILE A 88 17.27 -3.58 -0.32
C ILE A 88 17.40 -2.14 -0.79
N LEU A 89 16.64 -1.78 -1.82
CA LEU A 89 16.66 -0.45 -2.39
C LEU A 89 16.18 0.62 -1.40
N GLY A 90 15.26 0.25 -0.52
CA GLY A 90 14.67 1.15 0.46
C GLY A 90 15.60 1.48 1.63
N ASN A 91 16.50 0.57 2.01
CA ASN A 91 17.21 0.65 3.29
C ASN A 91 18.74 0.71 3.21
N TYR A 92 19.36 0.36 2.07
CA TYR A 92 20.82 0.32 1.93
C TYR A 92 21.33 1.29 0.87
N GLU A 93 22.58 1.74 1.06
CA GLU A 93 23.22 2.74 0.20
C GLU A 93 24.10 2.10 -0.87
N SER A 94 24.70 0.94 -0.56
CA SER A 94 25.71 0.30 -1.40
C SER A 94 25.38 -1.16 -1.74
N ALA A 95 25.97 -1.65 -2.84
CA ALA A 95 25.86 -3.02 -3.29
C ALA A 95 26.52 -3.99 -2.29
N LYS A 96 27.54 -3.53 -1.55
CA LYS A 96 28.21 -4.32 -0.51
C LYS A 96 27.26 -4.58 0.67
N GLU A 97 26.60 -3.55 1.19
CA GLU A 97 25.60 -3.67 2.25
C GLU A 97 24.42 -4.55 1.82
N ALA A 98 23.91 -4.31 0.61
CA ALA A 98 22.84 -5.10 0.01
C ALA A 98 23.20 -6.59 -0.07
N LYS A 99 24.42 -6.89 -0.55
CA LYS A 99 24.96 -8.26 -0.63
C LYS A 99 25.08 -8.88 0.77
N ASP A 100 25.64 -8.17 1.75
CA ASP A 100 25.78 -8.68 3.12
C ASP A 100 24.43 -8.97 3.79
N TYR A 101 23.40 -8.15 3.51
CA TYR A 101 22.03 -8.41 3.96
C TYR A 101 21.43 -9.65 3.30
N LEU A 102 21.51 -9.75 1.97
CA LEU A 102 20.97 -10.87 1.20
C LEU A 102 21.55 -12.23 1.64
N VAL A 103 22.86 -12.28 1.93
CA VAL A 103 23.53 -13.51 2.41
C VAL A 103 22.92 -14.01 3.72
N ARG A 104 22.50 -13.10 4.62
CA ARG A 104 21.85 -13.46 5.88
C ARG A 104 20.36 -13.78 5.70
N GLU A 105 19.67 -13.04 4.83
CA GLU A 105 18.21 -13.06 4.70
C GLU A 105 17.70 -14.23 3.86
N LEU A 106 18.35 -14.53 2.73
CA LEU A 106 17.87 -15.55 1.78
C LEU A 106 17.70 -16.95 2.42
N PRO A 107 18.65 -17.47 3.22
CA PRO A 107 18.48 -18.77 3.88
C PRO A 107 17.40 -18.79 4.97
N ARG A 108 17.05 -17.64 5.56
CA ARG A 108 16.11 -17.53 6.70
C ARG A 108 14.68 -17.23 6.27
N GLY A 109 14.50 -16.43 5.22
CA GLY A 109 13.21 -15.83 4.88
C GLY A 109 12.25 -16.72 4.07
N GLY A 110 12.63 -17.96 3.77
CA GLY A 110 11.76 -18.92 3.07
C GLY A 110 11.37 -18.45 1.67
N TYR A 111 12.35 -17.96 0.91
CA TYR A 111 12.18 -17.50 -0.47
C TYR A 111 12.25 -18.66 -1.46
N ARG A 112 11.64 -18.48 -2.64
CA ARG A 112 11.96 -19.33 -3.79
C ARG A 112 13.42 -19.12 -4.18
N LYS A 113 14.05 -20.17 -4.71
CA LYS A 113 15.38 -20.09 -5.33
C LYS A 113 15.44 -18.94 -6.34
N CYS A 114 16.53 -18.20 -6.35
CA CYS A 114 16.65 -17.00 -7.19
C CYS A 114 18.07 -16.57 -7.48
N ASN A 115 18.20 -15.69 -8.46
CA ASN A 115 19.40 -14.92 -8.71
C ASN A 115 19.11 -13.46 -8.38
N PHE A 116 19.95 -12.84 -7.56
CA PHE A 116 19.95 -11.41 -7.29
C PHE A 116 21.18 -10.77 -7.92
N VAL A 117 20.99 -9.64 -8.57
CA VAL A 117 22.08 -8.76 -8.98
C VAL A 117 21.93 -7.44 -8.22
N VAL A 118 22.98 -7.05 -7.52
CA VAL A 118 23.08 -5.74 -6.84
C VAL A 118 24.32 -5.03 -7.33
N ALA A 119 24.20 -3.76 -7.71
CA ALA A 119 25.30 -2.99 -8.27
C ALA A 119 25.23 -1.52 -7.84
N ASP A 120 26.37 -0.93 -7.53
CA ASP A 120 26.56 0.52 -7.36
C ASP A 120 27.74 0.97 -8.24
N LYS A 121 28.16 2.22 -8.14
CA LYS A 121 29.28 2.74 -8.94
C LYS A 121 30.63 2.08 -8.64
N GLU A 122 30.77 1.35 -7.53
CA GLU A 122 32.02 0.75 -7.07
C GLU A 122 32.03 -0.77 -7.29
N HIS A 123 30.98 -1.46 -6.86
CA HIS A 123 30.87 -2.92 -6.82
C HIS A 123 29.59 -3.43 -7.47
N ALA A 124 29.68 -4.61 -8.08
CA ALA A 124 28.53 -5.35 -8.57
C ALA A 124 28.65 -6.83 -8.18
N TYR A 125 27.55 -7.42 -7.71
CA TYR A 125 27.49 -8.79 -7.22
C TYR A 125 26.30 -9.53 -7.82
N HIS A 126 26.53 -10.78 -8.18
CA HIS A 126 25.51 -11.76 -8.54
C HIS A 126 25.43 -12.81 -7.42
N LEU A 127 24.32 -12.80 -6.68
CA LEU A 127 24.03 -13.76 -5.63
C LEU A 127 23.07 -14.83 -6.17
N ILE A 128 23.45 -16.09 -6.01
CA ILE A 128 22.71 -17.25 -6.51
C ILE A 128 22.24 -18.03 -5.30
N TYR A 129 20.94 -18.02 -5.03
CA TYR A 129 20.32 -18.81 -3.97
C TYR A 129 19.71 -20.07 -4.56
N ASP A 130 20.40 -21.19 -4.33
CA ASP A 130 19.96 -22.53 -4.71
C ASP A 130 19.75 -23.38 -3.43
N GLN A 131 20.72 -24.21 -3.06
CA GLN A 131 20.76 -24.86 -1.73
C GLN A 131 21.40 -23.93 -0.69
N GLU A 132 22.46 -23.23 -1.10
CA GLU A 132 23.17 -22.22 -0.34
C GLU A 132 23.26 -20.93 -1.17
N VAL A 133 23.71 -19.84 -0.55
CA VAL A 133 23.95 -18.58 -1.26
C VAL A 133 25.38 -18.58 -1.80
N THR A 134 25.52 -18.66 -3.12
CA THR A 134 26.81 -18.45 -3.81
C THR A 134 26.91 -17.01 -4.29
N ILE A 135 28.08 -16.39 -4.18
CA ILE A 135 28.31 -15.00 -4.59
C ILE A 135 29.35 -14.98 -5.70
N ARG A 136 29.06 -14.25 -6.78
CA ARG A 136 30.03 -13.93 -7.84
C ARG A 136 30.17 -12.42 -7.94
N GLU A 137 31.39 -11.93 -7.94
CA GLU A 137 31.66 -10.52 -8.23
C GLU A 137 31.55 -10.30 -9.75
N ILE A 138 30.84 -9.25 -10.16
CA ILE A 138 30.68 -8.88 -11.56
C ILE A 138 31.79 -7.89 -11.92
N LYS A 139 32.61 -8.25 -12.89
CA LYS A 139 33.70 -7.39 -13.40
C LYS A 139 33.17 -6.43 -14.47
N PRO A 140 33.87 -5.31 -14.73
CA PRO A 140 33.51 -4.39 -15.81
C PRO A 140 33.33 -5.10 -17.15
N GLY A 141 32.27 -4.76 -17.88
CA GLY A 141 31.86 -5.42 -19.12
C GLY A 141 30.37 -5.78 -19.16
N PRO A 142 29.92 -6.42 -20.25
CA PRO A 142 28.59 -6.99 -20.35
C PRO A 142 28.47 -8.28 -19.52
N TYR A 143 27.38 -8.41 -18.78
CA TYR A 143 27.08 -9.55 -17.91
C TYR A 143 25.60 -9.92 -18.04
N VAL A 144 25.29 -11.20 -18.22
CA VAL A 144 23.91 -11.67 -18.40
C VAL A 144 23.52 -12.65 -17.31
N VAL A 145 22.33 -12.47 -16.75
CA VAL A 145 21.69 -13.37 -15.79
C VAL A 145 20.33 -13.76 -16.33
N THR A 146 20.04 -15.05 -16.36
CA THR A 146 18.75 -15.58 -16.81
C THR A 146 18.00 -16.22 -15.64
N ASN A 147 17.04 -17.11 -15.90
CA ASN A 147 16.24 -17.79 -14.89
C ASN A 147 16.86 -19.08 -14.34
N ILE A 148 18.12 -19.35 -14.68
CA ILE A 148 18.88 -20.47 -14.19
C ILE A 148 20.39 -20.19 -14.34
N THR A 149 21.12 -20.35 -13.24
CA THR A 149 22.58 -20.32 -13.19
C THR A 149 23.06 -21.67 -12.71
N LEU A 150 23.69 -22.45 -13.57
CA LEU A 150 24.21 -23.76 -13.18
C LEU A 150 25.41 -23.60 -12.22
N LEU A 151 25.28 -24.17 -11.03
CA LEU A 151 26.36 -24.35 -10.07
C LEU A 151 26.85 -25.80 -10.12
N PRO A 152 28.10 -26.10 -9.71
CA PRO A 152 28.59 -27.47 -9.57
C PRO A 152 27.70 -28.33 -8.66
N THR A 153 27.01 -27.70 -7.71
CA THR A 153 26.08 -28.34 -6.76
C THR A 153 24.63 -28.42 -7.26
N THR A 154 24.32 -27.85 -8.42
CA THR A 154 22.96 -27.86 -8.98
C THR A 154 22.55 -29.26 -9.40
N LYS A 155 21.40 -29.74 -8.91
CA LYS A 155 20.81 -31.02 -9.33
C LYS A 155 20.24 -30.92 -10.74
N LEU A 156 20.77 -31.71 -11.66
CA LEU A 156 20.40 -31.70 -13.09
C LEU A 156 19.32 -32.73 -13.41
N THR A 157 18.04 -32.37 -13.22
CA THR A 157 16.91 -33.11 -13.82
C THR A 157 16.78 -32.77 -15.31
N ASP A 158 16.05 -33.56 -16.09
CA ASP A 158 15.91 -33.30 -17.54
C ASP A 158 15.18 -31.98 -17.83
N GLU A 159 14.20 -31.60 -17.00
CA GLU A 159 13.53 -30.30 -17.08
C GLU A 159 14.49 -29.13 -16.81
N VAL A 160 15.38 -29.29 -15.82
CA VAL A 160 16.43 -28.31 -15.50
C VAL A 160 17.42 -28.18 -16.66
N LYS A 161 17.82 -29.29 -17.29
CA LYS A 161 18.71 -29.28 -18.47
C LYS A 161 18.08 -28.53 -19.64
N GLN A 162 16.83 -28.83 -20.00
CA GLN A 162 16.12 -28.14 -21.09
C GLN A 162 15.98 -26.64 -20.81
N THR A 163 15.64 -26.29 -19.57
CA THR A 163 15.55 -24.89 -19.14
C THR A 163 16.91 -24.19 -19.23
N ALA A 164 17.98 -24.86 -18.81
CA ALA A 164 19.35 -24.35 -18.90
C ALA A 164 19.81 -24.14 -20.35
N GLU A 165 19.49 -25.05 -21.27
CA GLU A 165 19.83 -24.92 -22.69
C GLU A 165 19.14 -23.69 -23.32
N ARG A 166 17.83 -23.53 -23.09
CA ARG A 166 17.06 -22.36 -23.57
C ARG A 166 17.55 -21.06 -22.96
N ALA A 167 17.87 -21.07 -21.67
CA ALA A 167 18.43 -19.92 -20.97
C ALA A 167 19.83 -19.57 -21.50
N LYS A 168 20.66 -20.57 -21.80
CA LYS A 168 21.99 -20.39 -22.39
C LYS A 168 21.91 -19.77 -23.78
N LYS A 169 21.03 -20.26 -24.67
CA LYS A 169 20.78 -19.64 -25.99
C LYS A 169 20.46 -18.14 -25.89
N ARG A 170 19.54 -17.77 -24.98
CA ARG A 170 19.19 -16.36 -24.71
C ARG A 170 20.37 -15.56 -24.16
N SER A 171 21.11 -16.16 -23.22
CA SER A 171 22.26 -15.51 -22.60
C SER A 171 23.38 -15.24 -23.59
N ASP A 172 23.73 -16.24 -24.41
CA ASP A 172 24.80 -16.14 -25.41
C ASP A 172 24.43 -15.10 -26.48
N ARG A 173 23.17 -15.11 -26.95
CA ARG A 173 22.66 -14.12 -27.90
C ARG A 173 22.65 -12.70 -27.33
N ALA A 174 22.21 -12.52 -26.08
CA ALA A 174 22.23 -11.21 -25.43
C ALA A 174 23.65 -10.66 -25.27
N LEU A 175 24.62 -11.54 -24.96
CA LEU A 175 26.03 -11.18 -24.80
C LEU A 175 26.71 -10.85 -26.13
N GLU A 176 26.39 -11.57 -27.19
CA GLU A 176 26.81 -11.28 -28.57
C GLU A 176 26.38 -9.86 -28.98
N LEU A 177 25.08 -9.59 -28.92
CA LEU A 177 24.52 -8.29 -29.31
C LEU A 177 25.04 -7.14 -28.41
N ALA A 178 25.23 -7.40 -27.11
CA ALA A 178 25.81 -6.42 -26.20
C ALA A 178 27.25 -6.05 -26.59
N ARG A 179 28.08 -7.03 -27.01
CA ARG A 179 29.45 -6.77 -27.46
C ARG A 179 29.47 -5.99 -28.78
N GLU A 180 28.56 -6.30 -29.69
CA GLU A 180 28.40 -5.54 -30.94
C GLU A 180 27.99 -4.09 -30.66
N LEU A 181 27.02 -3.88 -29.77
CA LEU A 181 26.59 -2.56 -29.33
C LEU A 181 27.76 -1.75 -28.75
N LEU A 182 28.57 -2.34 -27.88
CA LEU A 182 29.71 -1.66 -27.27
C LEU A 182 30.76 -1.23 -28.31
N LYS A 183 31.06 -2.05 -29.32
CA LYS A 183 31.94 -1.69 -30.45
C LYS A 183 31.42 -0.49 -31.25
N ILE A 184 30.12 -0.41 -31.45
CA ILE A 184 29.50 0.74 -32.12
C ILE A 184 29.65 2.00 -31.27
N CYS A 185 29.53 1.89 -29.95
CA CYS A 185 29.62 3.01 -29.01
C CYS A 185 31.02 3.59 -28.87
N GLU A 186 32.08 2.79 -29.01
CA GLU A 186 33.49 3.24 -28.95
C GLU A 186 33.80 4.36 -29.97
N ASN A 187 33.06 4.40 -31.08
CA ASN A 187 33.27 5.36 -32.16
C ASN A 187 32.30 6.56 -32.14
N GLN A 188 31.55 6.75 -31.05
CA GLN A 188 30.50 7.78 -30.95
C GLN A 188 30.81 8.81 -29.85
N PRO A 189 30.72 10.13 -30.14
CA PRO A 189 31.00 11.17 -29.14
C PRO A 189 29.93 11.28 -28.03
N SER A 190 28.71 10.77 -28.26
CA SER A 190 27.66 10.66 -27.24
C SER A 190 26.96 9.30 -27.35
N PRO A 191 27.48 8.25 -26.71
CA PRO A 191 27.02 6.89 -26.95
C PRO A 191 25.63 6.61 -26.38
N LEU A 192 25.10 7.45 -25.48
CA LEU A 192 23.88 7.13 -24.73
C LEU A 192 22.66 6.87 -25.63
N LYS A 193 22.46 7.67 -26.68
CA LYS A 193 21.35 7.48 -27.61
C LYS A 193 21.47 6.12 -28.32
N THR A 194 22.65 5.83 -28.85
CA THR A 194 22.98 4.55 -29.50
C THR A 194 22.80 3.37 -28.57
N VAL A 195 23.19 3.51 -27.29
CA VAL A 195 23.04 2.47 -26.27
C VAL A 195 21.57 2.19 -25.99
N VAL A 196 20.75 3.24 -25.83
CA VAL A 196 19.31 3.08 -25.61
C VAL A 196 18.67 2.36 -26.79
N GLU A 197 18.90 2.83 -28.01
CA GLU A 197 18.36 2.22 -29.24
C GLU A 197 18.84 0.76 -29.40
N GLY A 198 20.12 0.50 -29.11
CA GLY A 198 20.70 -0.84 -29.12
C GLY A 198 20.07 -1.78 -28.10
N LEU A 199 19.83 -1.31 -26.87
CA LEU A 199 19.16 -2.11 -25.83
C LEU A 199 17.69 -2.36 -26.18
N GLU A 200 16.99 -1.39 -26.78
CA GLU A 200 15.65 -1.63 -27.30
C GLU A 200 15.65 -2.73 -28.37
N ASN A 201 16.62 -2.74 -29.27
CA ASN A 201 16.76 -3.77 -30.29
C ASN A 201 17.11 -5.14 -29.70
N ILE A 202 17.99 -5.20 -28.70
CA ILE A 202 18.29 -6.43 -27.96
C ILE A 202 17.01 -6.97 -27.29
N ALA A 203 16.22 -6.10 -26.67
CA ALA A 203 14.98 -6.49 -26.01
C ALA A 203 13.97 -7.12 -26.98
N ARG A 204 14.00 -6.71 -28.26
CA ARG A 204 13.13 -7.16 -29.35
C ARG A 204 13.62 -8.42 -30.06
N ASP A 205 14.83 -8.91 -29.78
CA ASP A 205 15.46 -9.97 -30.58
C ASP A 205 14.65 -11.28 -30.59
N HIS A 206 14.52 -11.82 -31.80
CA HIS A 206 13.86 -13.07 -32.15
C HIS A 206 14.77 -13.97 -33.00
N ALA A 207 16.05 -14.10 -32.66
CA ALA A 207 16.98 -14.94 -33.42
C ALA A 207 16.48 -16.39 -33.62
N TYR A 208 15.62 -16.87 -32.72
CA TYR A 208 15.00 -18.19 -32.76
C TYR A 208 13.48 -18.13 -32.98
N GLY A 209 13.00 -17.13 -33.72
CA GLY A 209 11.58 -16.86 -33.97
C GLY A 209 10.82 -16.33 -32.75
N GLU A 210 9.50 -16.20 -32.88
CA GLU A 210 8.61 -15.91 -31.75
C GLU A 210 8.44 -17.15 -30.85
N SER A 211 9.49 -17.49 -30.09
CA SER A 211 9.56 -18.68 -29.25
C SER A 211 10.05 -18.38 -27.84
N ILE A 212 10.11 -19.41 -27.00
CA ILE A 212 10.72 -19.36 -25.66
C ILE A 212 12.25 -19.32 -25.64
N GLU A 213 12.89 -19.49 -26.79
CA GLU A 213 14.35 -19.46 -26.93
C GLU A 213 14.89 -18.05 -27.26
N SER A 214 14.02 -17.14 -27.68
CA SER A 214 14.37 -15.76 -28.05
C SER A 214 14.38 -14.81 -26.85
N ILE A 215 15.09 -13.67 -26.97
CA ILE A 215 15.16 -12.66 -25.90
C ILE A 215 13.78 -12.01 -25.67
N CYS A 216 13.06 -11.68 -26.74
CA CYS A 216 11.63 -11.40 -26.65
C CYS A 216 10.89 -12.75 -26.65
N LEU A 217 10.48 -13.20 -25.46
CA LEU A 217 9.84 -14.50 -25.26
C LEU A 217 8.36 -14.46 -25.63
N HIS A 218 7.94 -15.43 -26.45
CA HIS A 218 6.56 -15.66 -26.85
C HIS A 218 6.20 -17.13 -26.58
N ASP A 219 5.07 -17.33 -25.91
CA ASP A 219 4.52 -18.65 -25.59
C ASP A 219 2.99 -18.55 -25.37
N ASP A 220 2.31 -19.68 -25.36
CA ASP A 220 0.88 -19.73 -25.12
C ASP A 220 0.53 -19.36 -23.68
N TYR A 221 1.39 -19.71 -22.72
CA TYR A 221 1.16 -19.47 -21.30
C TYR A 221 2.04 -18.35 -20.75
N TRP A 222 3.33 -18.34 -21.11
CA TRP A 222 4.29 -17.30 -20.70
C TRP A 222 4.48 -16.23 -21.77
N THR A 223 4.83 -15.02 -21.35
CA THR A 223 5.10 -13.93 -22.29
C THR A 223 6.08 -12.93 -21.68
N THR A 224 6.77 -12.17 -22.54
CA THR A 224 7.40 -10.92 -22.13
C THR A 224 6.33 -9.91 -21.72
N SER A 225 6.09 -9.82 -20.42
CA SER A 225 5.06 -8.94 -19.86
C SER A 225 5.53 -7.49 -19.76
N SER A 226 6.84 -7.28 -19.66
CA SER A 226 7.46 -5.97 -19.79
C SER A 226 8.96 -6.05 -20.03
N SER A 227 9.51 -4.94 -20.50
CA SER A 227 10.95 -4.71 -20.61
C SER A 227 11.31 -3.38 -19.95
N THR A 228 12.31 -3.39 -19.08
CA THR A 228 12.78 -2.20 -18.37
C THR A 228 14.24 -1.94 -18.70
N ILE A 229 14.55 -0.72 -19.13
CA ILE A 229 15.92 -0.23 -19.30
C ILE A 229 16.19 0.79 -18.19
N ILE A 230 17.24 0.57 -17.40
CA ILE A 230 17.71 1.50 -16.36
C ILE A 230 19.13 1.92 -16.71
N ILE A 231 19.39 3.23 -16.69
CA ILE A 231 20.69 3.82 -16.98
C ILE A 231 21.01 4.74 -15.83
N ILE A 232 21.92 4.35 -14.94
CA ILE A 232 22.29 5.12 -13.75
C ILE A 232 23.50 5.98 -14.10
N ASN A 233 23.35 7.28 -13.97
CA ASN A 233 24.42 8.26 -14.13
C ASN A 233 25.09 8.57 -12.78
N LYS A 234 26.35 9.01 -12.80
CA LYS A 234 27.06 9.50 -11.60
C LYS A 234 26.28 10.63 -10.88
N ASP A 235 25.65 11.54 -11.63
CA ASP A 235 24.59 12.40 -11.13
C ASP A 235 23.25 11.68 -11.31
N ILE A 236 22.65 11.29 -10.18
CA ILE A 236 21.39 10.55 -10.16
C ILE A 236 20.29 11.26 -10.97
N LYS A 237 20.27 12.60 -11.04
CA LYS A 237 19.26 13.37 -11.76
C LYS A 237 19.30 13.18 -13.28
N GLU A 238 20.44 12.79 -13.82
CA GLU A 238 20.63 12.49 -15.24
C GLU A 238 20.47 11.00 -15.56
N SER A 239 20.07 10.20 -14.57
CA SER A 239 19.71 8.80 -14.79
C SER A 239 18.44 8.68 -15.61
N ARG A 240 18.28 7.54 -16.29
CA ARG A 240 17.13 7.25 -17.15
C ARG A 240 16.47 5.94 -16.79
N ILE A 241 15.16 5.90 -16.96
CA ILE A 241 14.36 4.68 -16.86
C ILE A 241 13.34 4.63 -17.99
N LEU A 242 13.49 3.65 -18.87
CA LEU A 242 12.56 3.39 -19.97
C LEU A 242 11.82 2.09 -19.71
N TYR A 243 10.55 2.04 -20.09
CA TYR A 243 9.71 0.88 -19.84
C TYR A 243 8.76 0.62 -21.01
N CYS A 244 8.74 -0.62 -21.47
CA CYS A 244 7.79 -1.13 -22.44
C CYS A 244 6.85 -2.11 -21.74
N LYS A 245 5.54 -1.89 -21.85
CA LYS A 245 4.51 -2.82 -21.37
C LYS A 245 4.20 -3.85 -22.47
N GLY A 246 4.17 -5.12 -22.11
CA GLY A 246 4.01 -6.23 -23.04
C GLY A 246 5.26 -6.47 -23.89
N HIS A 247 5.07 -7.13 -25.03
CA HIS A 247 6.16 -7.53 -25.91
C HIS A 247 6.90 -6.30 -26.49
N PRO A 248 8.22 -6.15 -26.28
CA PRO A 248 8.99 -5.04 -26.84
C PRO A 248 9.04 -5.01 -28.37
N CYS A 249 8.83 -6.16 -29.04
CA CYS A 249 8.75 -6.26 -30.51
C CYS A 249 7.49 -5.63 -31.11
N ARG A 250 6.45 -5.43 -30.30
CA ARG A 250 5.17 -4.82 -30.72
C ARG A 250 4.84 -3.54 -29.94
N GLY A 251 5.51 -3.34 -28.80
CA GLY A 251 5.34 -2.20 -27.92
C GLY A 251 6.38 -1.12 -28.15
N VAL A 252 6.18 -0.01 -27.45
CA VAL A 252 7.07 1.15 -27.48
C VAL A 252 7.65 1.35 -26.09
N PHE A 253 8.95 1.64 -26.01
CA PHE A 253 9.57 2.08 -24.77
C PHE A 253 9.16 3.52 -24.47
N ILE A 254 8.58 3.72 -23.29
CA ILE A 254 8.21 5.04 -22.80
C ILE A 254 9.27 5.49 -21.80
N ASP A 255 9.75 6.72 -21.96
CA ASP A 255 10.71 7.34 -21.05
C ASP A 255 10.00 7.83 -19.77
N TYR A 256 10.36 7.26 -18.62
CA TYR A 256 9.87 7.62 -17.30
C TYR A 256 10.92 8.37 -16.46
N SER A 257 11.98 8.88 -17.07
CA SER A 257 13.09 9.56 -16.37
C SER A 257 12.66 10.85 -15.68
N TYR A 258 11.51 11.42 -16.07
CA TYR A 258 10.89 12.54 -15.36
C TYR A 258 10.64 12.23 -13.87
N LEU A 259 10.42 10.95 -13.51
CA LEU A 259 10.24 10.52 -12.12
C LEU A 259 11.46 10.85 -11.24
N ILE A 260 12.65 10.89 -11.85
CA ILE A 260 13.93 11.15 -11.21
C ILE A 260 14.17 12.67 -11.13
N LYS A 261 13.82 13.39 -12.20
CA LYS A 261 14.00 14.85 -12.32
C LYS A 261 13.00 15.66 -11.47
N GLY A 262 11.88 15.05 -11.09
CA GLY A 262 10.83 15.67 -10.28
C GLY A 262 9.48 15.70 -10.99
N ILE A 263 8.42 15.67 -10.19
CA ILE A 263 7.01 15.47 -10.57
C ILE A 263 6.58 16.41 -11.71
N GLU A 264 6.07 15.86 -12.82
CA GLU A 264 5.46 16.65 -13.89
C GLU A 264 4.31 17.51 -13.36
N LYS A 265 3.99 18.62 -14.04
CA LYS A 265 2.74 19.37 -13.78
C LYS A 265 1.53 18.41 -13.81
N GLY A 266 0.84 18.29 -12.68
CA GLY A 266 -0.38 17.46 -12.54
C GLY A 266 -0.17 16.04 -12.00
N GLU A 267 1.07 15.60 -11.80
CA GLU A 267 1.32 14.37 -11.04
C GLU A 267 1.08 14.56 -9.54
N VAL A 268 0.95 13.43 -8.86
CA VAL A 268 0.67 13.36 -7.43
C VAL A 268 1.65 12.41 -6.76
N MET A 269 2.12 12.78 -5.57
CA MET A 269 2.85 11.86 -4.70
C MET A 269 1.90 10.86 -4.08
N LEU A 270 2.20 9.56 -4.16
CA LEU A 270 1.41 8.54 -3.47
C LEU A 270 1.47 8.71 -1.95
N LYS A 271 0.29 8.72 -1.31
CA LYS A 271 0.09 8.61 0.15
C LYS A 271 -0.06 7.16 0.58
N SER A 272 -0.62 6.30 -0.28
CA SER A 272 -0.64 4.85 -0.11
C SER A 272 -0.90 4.14 -1.45
N THR A 273 -0.87 2.81 -1.42
CA THR A 273 -1.13 1.93 -2.57
C THR A 273 -2.50 1.24 -2.50
N LYS A 274 -3.44 1.79 -1.71
CA LYS A 274 -4.71 1.10 -1.36
C LYS A 274 -5.71 1.01 -2.51
N LEU A 275 -5.63 1.92 -3.47
CA LEU A 275 -6.43 1.95 -4.70
C LEU A 275 -5.59 1.62 -5.93
N MET A 276 -4.37 1.12 -5.73
CA MET A 276 -3.48 0.75 -6.82
C MET A 276 -4.11 -0.37 -7.64
N GLY A 277 -4.19 -0.19 -8.96
CA GLY A 277 -4.85 -1.12 -9.88
C GLY A 277 -6.34 -0.90 -10.06
N ARG A 278 -6.94 0.08 -9.35
CA ARG A 278 -8.38 0.36 -9.40
C ARG A 278 -8.70 1.45 -10.40
N ARG A 279 -9.67 1.19 -11.27
CA ARG A 279 -10.24 2.17 -12.20
C ARG A 279 -11.52 2.75 -11.60
N ILE A 280 -11.55 4.07 -11.45
CA ILE A 280 -12.67 4.80 -10.85
C ILE A 280 -13.23 5.77 -11.89
N ALA A 281 -14.53 5.67 -12.17
CA ALA A 281 -15.23 6.74 -12.87
C ALA A 281 -15.67 7.80 -11.86
N LEU A 282 -15.23 9.04 -12.06
CA LEU A 282 -15.68 10.18 -11.28
C LEU A 282 -16.71 10.96 -12.10
N CYS A 283 -17.98 10.76 -11.77
CA CYS A 283 -19.13 11.36 -12.42
C CYS A 283 -19.54 12.66 -11.73
N LEU A 284 -19.41 13.78 -12.43
CA LEU A 284 -19.64 15.12 -11.90
C LEU A 284 -20.96 15.70 -12.36
N THR A 285 -21.74 16.25 -11.43
CA THR A 285 -23.05 16.85 -11.69
C THR A 285 -23.13 18.31 -11.25
N GLY A 286 -24.18 19.02 -11.69
CA GLY A 286 -24.32 20.48 -11.51
C GLY A 286 -24.67 20.91 -10.08
N SER A 287 -23.66 21.16 -9.26
CA SER A 287 -23.77 21.71 -7.91
C SER A 287 -22.56 22.60 -7.62
N ALA A 288 -22.70 23.66 -6.82
CA ALA A 288 -21.58 24.54 -6.45
C ALA A 288 -20.40 23.78 -5.81
N ALA A 289 -20.68 22.66 -5.14
CA ALA A 289 -19.70 21.76 -4.53
C ALA A 289 -18.79 21.05 -5.56
N VAL A 290 -19.14 21.08 -6.85
CA VAL A 290 -18.36 20.45 -7.94
C VAL A 290 -16.98 21.07 -8.10
N THR A 291 -16.79 22.31 -7.65
CA THR A 291 -15.49 23.00 -7.58
C THR A 291 -14.43 22.27 -6.75
N LEU A 292 -14.85 21.38 -5.84
CA LEU A 292 -13.95 20.54 -5.03
C LEU A 292 -13.57 19.21 -5.71
N ALA A 293 -14.15 18.89 -6.86
CA ALA A 293 -13.89 17.64 -7.60
C ALA A 293 -12.41 17.44 -8.00
N PRO A 294 -11.64 18.49 -8.42
CA PRO A 294 -10.21 18.32 -8.70
C PRO A 294 -9.42 17.82 -7.49
N LEU A 295 -9.79 18.25 -6.27
CA LEU A 295 -9.15 17.79 -5.04
C LEU A 295 -9.44 16.31 -4.78
N LEU A 296 -10.69 15.88 -4.96
CA LEU A 296 -11.09 14.47 -4.84
C LEU A 296 -10.38 13.59 -5.87
N ALA A 297 -10.37 13.98 -7.14
CA ALA A 297 -9.67 13.24 -8.20
C ALA A 297 -8.18 13.05 -7.88
N ARG A 298 -7.52 14.13 -7.44
CA ARG A 298 -6.10 14.08 -7.05
C ARG A 298 -5.89 13.21 -5.81
N GLU A 299 -6.76 13.27 -4.83
CA GLU A 299 -6.63 12.45 -3.62
C GLU A 299 -6.84 10.96 -3.91
N LEU A 300 -7.81 10.58 -4.74
CA LEU A 300 -7.97 9.20 -5.22
C LEU A 300 -6.69 8.71 -5.92
N ARG A 301 -6.11 9.54 -6.81
CA ARG A 301 -4.84 9.23 -7.47
C ARG A 301 -3.66 9.11 -6.50
N ARG A 302 -3.62 9.91 -5.41
CA ARG A 302 -2.61 9.77 -4.35
C ARG A 302 -2.72 8.43 -3.61
N HIS A 303 -3.84 7.73 -3.71
CA HIS A 303 -3.98 6.38 -3.18
C HIS A 303 -3.76 5.28 -4.24
N GLY A 304 -3.37 5.65 -5.47
CA GLY A 304 -3.02 4.74 -6.55
C GLY A 304 -4.11 4.52 -7.61
N ALA A 305 -5.27 5.17 -7.49
CA ALA A 305 -6.38 4.98 -8.42
C ALA A 305 -6.10 5.59 -9.81
N GLU A 306 -6.59 4.91 -10.85
CA GLU A 306 -6.78 5.48 -12.18
C GLU A 306 -8.17 6.12 -12.23
N VAL A 307 -8.23 7.42 -12.51
CA VAL A 307 -9.49 8.19 -12.46
C VAL A 307 -9.87 8.62 -13.87
N GLN A 308 -11.08 8.28 -14.29
CA GLN A 308 -11.69 8.76 -15.53
C GLN A 308 -12.84 9.70 -15.17
N CYS A 309 -12.83 10.92 -15.69
CA CYS A 309 -13.86 11.91 -15.39
C CYS A 309 -15.00 11.85 -16.42
N TYR A 310 -16.23 11.86 -15.91
CA TYR A 310 -17.46 12.09 -16.67
C TYR A 310 -18.13 13.34 -16.12
N MET A 311 -18.64 14.22 -16.98
CA MET A 311 -19.27 15.47 -16.57
C MET A 311 -20.61 15.64 -17.24
N THR A 312 -21.63 16.07 -16.49
CA THR A 312 -22.86 16.60 -17.12
C THR A 312 -22.61 18.01 -17.66
N LYS A 313 -23.42 18.46 -18.62
CA LYS A 313 -23.37 19.86 -19.12
C LYS A 313 -23.52 20.88 -17.99
N TYR A 314 -24.43 20.60 -17.04
CA TYR A 314 -24.60 21.43 -15.85
C TYR A 314 -23.35 21.50 -14.98
N ALA A 315 -22.53 20.45 -14.85
CA ALA A 315 -21.28 20.54 -14.10
C ALA A 315 -20.32 21.60 -14.68
N ILE A 316 -20.33 21.76 -16.01
CA ILE A 316 -19.53 22.78 -16.73
C ILE A 316 -20.12 24.17 -16.49
N GLU A 317 -21.44 24.33 -16.60
CA GLU A 317 -22.13 25.60 -16.34
C GLU A 317 -21.92 26.12 -14.91
N PHE A 318 -21.83 25.21 -13.92
CA PHE A 318 -21.49 25.53 -12.53
C PHE A 318 -20.00 25.85 -12.30
N GLY A 319 -19.23 26.07 -13.36
CA GLY A 319 -17.89 26.65 -13.31
C GLY A 319 -16.75 25.64 -13.25
N LEU A 320 -17.01 24.34 -13.42
CA LEU A 320 -15.92 23.37 -13.54
C LEU A 320 -15.48 23.21 -14.99
N ASN A 321 -14.30 23.73 -15.30
CA ASN A 321 -13.71 23.59 -16.63
C ASN A 321 -13.23 22.14 -16.88
N PRO A 322 -13.63 21.47 -17.98
CA PRO A 322 -13.12 20.14 -18.33
C PRO A 322 -11.59 20.04 -18.35
N LYS A 323 -10.87 21.05 -18.85
CA LYS A 323 -9.40 21.05 -18.88
C LYS A 323 -8.77 20.94 -17.48
N LEU A 324 -9.42 21.52 -16.47
CA LEU A 324 -8.96 21.38 -15.08
C LEU A 324 -9.10 19.94 -14.59
N MET A 325 -10.18 19.26 -14.98
CA MET A 325 -10.38 17.84 -14.65
C MET A 325 -9.44 16.93 -15.44
N GLU A 326 -9.11 17.25 -16.69
CA GLU A 326 -8.08 16.54 -17.45
C GLU A 326 -6.71 16.63 -16.76
N TRP A 327 -6.34 17.80 -16.27
CA TRP A 327 -5.14 17.97 -15.43
C TRP A 327 -5.22 17.17 -14.12
N ALA A 328 -6.37 17.21 -13.45
CA ALA A 328 -6.55 16.54 -12.16
C ALA A 328 -6.52 15.01 -12.29
N THR A 329 -7.05 14.47 -13.38
CA THR A 329 -7.18 13.02 -13.63
C THR A 329 -6.06 12.43 -14.49
N LYS A 330 -5.38 13.25 -15.30
CA LYS A 330 -4.47 12.85 -16.40
C LYS A 330 -5.16 12.00 -17.48
N SER A 331 -6.47 12.19 -17.66
CA SER A 331 -7.30 11.52 -18.67
C SER A 331 -8.22 12.53 -19.34
N ARG A 332 -8.58 12.31 -20.61
CA ARG A 332 -9.58 13.14 -21.32
C ARG A 332 -10.90 13.13 -20.57
N VAL A 333 -11.62 14.25 -20.48
CA VAL A 333 -12.96 14.29 -19.86
C VAL A 333 -14.03 13.85 -20.86
N ILE A 334 -14.97 13.02 -20.41
CA ILE A 334 -16.12 12.58 -21.21
C ILE A 334 -17.34 13.41 -20.79
N VAL A 335 -17.92 14.15 -21.75
CA VAL A 335 -19.11 15.01 -21.52
C VAL A 335 -20.32 14.45 -22.27
N GLU A 336 -20.09 13.95 -23.48
CA GLU A 336 -21.11 13.36 -24.34
C GLU A 336 -20.66 11.97 -24.78
N LEU A 337 -21.64 11.11 -25.07
CA LEU A 337 -21.39 9.78 -25.63
C LEU A 337 -21.20 9.93 -27.13
N THR A 338 -20.03 9.56 -27.65
CA THR A 338 -19.71 9.71 -29.08
C THR A 338 -20.08 8.48 -29.91
N GLY A 339 -20.56 7.42 -29.27
CA GLY A 339 -20.85 6.13 -29.90
C GLY A 339 -19.68 5.15 -29.86
N GLN A 340 -18.56 5.51 -29.21
CA GLN A 340 -17.40 4.64 -28.97
C GLN A 340 -17.54 3.81 -27.69
N VAL A 341 -18.77 3.39 -27.36
CA VAL A 341 -19.12 2.56 -26.20
C VAL A 341 -18.58 3.06 -24.85
N GLU A 342 -18.42 4.38 -24.67
CA GLU A 342 -17.84 4.97 -23.46
C GLU A 342 -18.61 4.61 -22.18
N HIS A 343 -19.92 4.42 -22.31
CA HIS A 343 -20.83 4.03 -21.23
C HIS A 343 -20.73 2.54 -20.84
N LEU A 344 -20.02 1.70 -21.60
CA LEU A 344 -19.78 0.29 -21.31
C LEU A 344 -18.38 0.03 -20.74
N ALA A 345 -17.61 1.08 -20.46
CA ALA A 345 -16.31 0.93 -19.82
C ALA A 345 -16.45 0.35 -18.41
N ASP A 346 -15.75 -0.75 -18.13
CA ASP A 346 -15.80 -1.41 -16.82
C ASP A 346 -14.91 -0.67 -15.80
N TYR A 347 -15.53 -0.28 -14.69
CA TYR A 347 -14.89 0.38 -13.56
C TYR A 347 -15.08 -0.44 -12.27
N ASP A 348 -14.08 -0.42 -11.40
CA ASP A 348 -14.16 -1.02 -10.07
C ASP A 348 -15.16 -0.25 -9.18
N LEU A 349 -15.27 1.07 -9.39
CA LEU A 349 -16.18 1.95 -8.67
C LEU A 349 -16.60 3.15 -9.55
N VAL A 350 -17.87 3.53 -9.47
CA VAL A 350 -18.40 4.76 -10.05
C VAL A 350 -18.83 5.69 -8.93
N ILE A 351 -18.17 6.84 -8.83
CA ILE A 351 -18.41 7.86 -7.82
C ILE A 351 -19.23 8.98 -8.45
N ILE A 352 -20.43 9.24 -7.93
CA ILE A 352 -21.27 10.37 -8.32
C ILE A 352 -21.03 11.50 -7.32
N TYR A 353 -20.35 12.56 -7.77
CA TYR A 353 -19.87 13.63 -6.92
C TYR A 353 -19.93 15.00 -7.61
N PRO A 354 -20.55 16.02 -7.00
CA PRO A 354 -21.65 15.88 -6.06
C PRO A 354 -22.86 15.27 -6.77
N ALA A 355 -23.70 14.55 -6.04
CA ALA A 355 -24.94 13.99 -6.53
C ALA A 355 -26.12 14.91 -6.17
N THR A 356 -26.73 15.48 -7.20
CA THR A 356 -27.93 16.31 -7.09
C THR A 356 -29.20 15.47 -7.03
N LEU A 357 -30.29 16.02 -6.49
CA LEU A 357 -31.61 15.38 -6.48
C LEU A 357 -32.01 14.85 -7.85
N ASN A 358 -31.81 15.66 -8.91
CA ASN A 358 -32.10 15.26 -10.29
C ASN A 358 -31.35 13.99 -10.72
N THR A 359 -30.03 13.94 -10.48
CA THR A 359 -29.23 12.77 -10.89
C THR A 359 -29.58 11.54 -10.07
N ILE A 360 -29.82 11.69 -8.77
CA ILE A 360 -30.19 10.58 -7.88
C ILE A 360 -31.52 9.95 -8.32
N ASN A 361 -32.54 10.77 -8.57
CA ASN A 361 -33.83 10.28 -9.04
C ASN A 361 -33.68 9.59 -10.40
N LYS A 362 -32.93 10.18 -11.34
CA LYS A 362 -32.66 9.54 -12.64
C LYS A 362 -32.04 8.16 -12.49
N ILE A 363 -31.03 8.00 -11.63
CA ILE A 363 -30.40 6.70 -11.35
C ILE A 363 -31.42 5.74 -10.71
N ALA A 364 -32.19 6.18 -9.72
CA ALA A 364 -33.18 5.35 -9.03
C ALA A 364 -34.31 4.83 -9.94
N PHE A 365 -34.64 5.58 -11.01
CA PHE A 365 -35.68 5.23 -11.97
C PHE A 365 -35.14 4.72 -13.32
N GLY A 366 -33.82 4.53 -13.45
CA GLY A 366 -33.22 3.97 -14.67
C GLY A 366 -33.20 4.92 -15.87
N ILE A 367 -33.28 6.23 -15.65
CA ILE A 367 -33.22 7.24 -16.71
C ILE A 367 -31.76 7.45 -17.12
N ALA A 368 -31.41 7.02 -18.34
CA ALA A 368 -30.05 7.00 -18.89
C ALA A 368 -29.86 8.00 -20.05
N ASP A 369 -30.14 9.29 -19.79
CA ASP A 369 -30.23 10.34 -20.82
C ASP A 369 -28.95 11.18 -21.04
N ASN A 370 -27.87 10.89 -20.34
CA ASN A 370 -26.57 11.57 -20.52
C ASN A 370 -25.41 10.65 -20.10
N ALA A 371 -24.17 11.02 -20.45
CA ALA A 371 -23.01 10.16 -20.24
C ALA A 371 -22.85 9.65 -18.79
N VAL A 372 -23.16 10.48 -17.78
CA VAL A 372 -23.11 10.09 -16.37
C VAL A 372 -24.20 9.08 -16.02
N THR A 373 -25.46 9.37 -16.35
CA THR A 373 -26.58 8.49 -15.97
C THR A 373 -26.59 7.19 -16.75
N THR A 374 -26.18 7.20 -18.02
CA THR A 374 -26.00 5.99 -18.83
C THR A 374 -24.90 5.10 -18.28
N LEU A 375 -23.75 5.65 -17.89
CA LEU A 375 -22.69 4.88 -17.23
C LEU A 375 -23.18 4.26 -15.91
N CYS A 376 -23.92 5.02 -15.10
CA CYS A 376 -24.49 4.52 -13.85
C CYS A 376 -25.48 3.37 -14.09
N ALA A 377 -26.32 3.45 -15.12
CA ALA A 377 -27.27 2.40 -15.48
C ALA A 377 -26.57 1.11 -15.98
N ALA A 378 -25.41 1.25 -16.64
CA ALA A 378 -24.60 0.12 -17.08
C ALA A 378 -23.75 -0.50 -15.96
N THR A 379 -23.66 0.13 -14.79
CA THR A 379 -22.82 -0.29 -13.68
C THR A 379 -23.63 -1.05 -12.62
N PRO A 380 -23.13 -2.19 -12.09
CA PRO A 380 -23.77 -2.87 -10.97
C PRO A 380 -24.00 -1.93 -9.76
N PRO A 381 -25.19 -1.93 -9.13
CA PRO A 381 -25.51 -1.00 -8.04
C PRO A 381 -24.52 -1.00 -6.87
N ASN A 382 -23.95 -2.16 -6.53
CA ASN A 382 -22.96 -2.29 -5.45
C ASN A 382 -21.60 -1.63 -5.75
N ARG A 383 -21.38 -1.16 -6.97
CA ARG A 383 -20.21 -0.35 -7.38
C ARG A 383 -20.53 1.14 -7.50
N LEU A 384 -21.75 1.56 -7.16
CA LEU A 384 -22.13 2.96 -7.14
C LEU A 384 -21.89 3.58 -5.75
N LEU A 385 -21.17 4.70 -5.74
CA LEU A 385 -20.92 5.53 -4.57
C LEU A 385 -21.50 6.94 -4.82
N ILE A 386 -22.59 7.28 -4.14
CA ILE A 386 -23.31 8.55 -4.32
C ILE A 386 -22.98 9.50 -3.16
N ILE A 387 -22.49 10.70 -3.47
CA ILE A 387 -22.17 11.74 -2.49
C ILE A 387 -23.20 12.85 -2.59
N LEU A 388 -24.11 12.93 -1.61
CA LEU A 388 -25.20 13.89 -1.63
C LEU A 388 -24.71 15.33 -1.44
N ALA A 389 -25.25 16.26 -2.24
CA ALA A 389 -25.01 17.70 -2.08
C ALA A 389 -26.21 18.52 -2.53
N MET A 390 -26.88 19.18 -1.59
CA MET A 390 -28.04 20.02 -1.90
C MET A 390 -28.45 20.90 -0.71
N ASN A 391 -29.35 21.85 -0.95
CA ASN A 391 -30.02 22.60 0.11
C ASN A 391 -30.90 21.67 0.98
N MET A 392 -31.09 22.01 2.26
CA MET A 392 -31.90 21.21 3.19
C MET A 392 -33.35 20.97 2.73
N ARG A 393 -33.98 21.93 2.03
CA ARG A 393 -35.34 21.75 1.49
C ARG A 393 -35.40 20.65 0.43
N LEU A 394 -34.37 20.56 -0.40
CA LEU A 394 -34.24 19.48 -1.39
C LEU A 394 -33.91 18.16 -0.71
N PHE A 395 -33.06 18.20 0.32
CA PHE A 395 -32.70 17.01 1.07
C PHE A 395 -33.92 16.39 1.78
N SER A 396 -34.79 17.21 2.35
CA SER A 396 -36.03 16.76 3.01
C SER A 396 -37.16 16.38 2.05
N ASN A 397 -36.93 16.38 0.74
CA ASN A 397 -37.95 16.01 -0.25
C ASN A 397 -38.32 14.51 -0.13
N PRO A 398 -39.61 14.15 0.01
CA PRO A 398 -40.03 12.75 0.14
C PRO A 398 -39.61 11.85 -1.03
N VAL A 399 -39.71 12.34 -2.27
CA VAL A 399 -39.31 11.59 -3.48
C VAL A 399 -37.82 11.28 -3.48
N LEU A 400 -37.00 12.20 -2.97
CA LEU A 400 -35.58 11.95 -2.79
C LEU A 400 -35.34 10.87 -1.72
N GLN A 401 -36.06 10.92 -0.60
CA GLN A 401 -35.92 9.91 0.46
C GLN A 401 -36.31 8.51 -0.04
N GLU A 402 -37.40 8.40 -0.80
CA GLU A 402 -37.79 7.17 -1.48
C GLU A 402 -36.70 6.67 -2.44
N SER A 403 -36.15 7.56 -3.27
CA SER A 403 -35.07 7.23 -4.21
C SER A 403 -33.80 6.78 -3.49
N ILE A 404 -33.42 7.44 -2.39
CA ILE A 404 -32.28 7.06 -1.54
C ILE A 404 -32.49 5.67 -0.95
N ASN A 405 -33.68 5.38 -0.42
CA ASN A 405 -33.99 4.09 0.19
C ASN A 405 -33.97 2.98 -0.86
N LYS A 406 -34.63 3.19 -2.02
CA LYS A 406 -34.59 2.25 -3.14
C LYS A 406 -33.16 1.94 -3.59
N LEU A 407 -32.32 2.97 -3.74
CA LEU A 407 -30.93 2.78 -4.15
C LEU A 407 -30.12 2.00 -3.09
N ARG A 408 -30.35 2.25 -1.79
CA ARG A 408 -29.72 1.47 -0.71
C ARG A 408 -30.13 0.00 -0.74
N GLU A 409 -31.41 -0.28 -0.95
CA GLU A 409 -31.93 -1.65 -1.08
C GLU A 409 -31.31 -2.39 -2.26
N LEU A 410 -31.04 -1.68 -3.36
CA LEU A 410 -30.32 -2.21 -4.51
C LEU A 410 -28.81 -2.41 -4.25
N GLY A 411 -28.28 -1.96 -3.11
CA GLY A 411 -26.88 -2.11 -2.73
C GLY A 411 -25.99 -0.90 -3.04
N VAL A 412 -26.56 0.22 -3.49
CA VAL A 412 -25.82 1.47 -3.72
C VAL A 412 -25.33 2.06 -2.40
N THR A 413 -24.07 2.47 -2.35
CA THR A 413 -23.53 3.17 -1.18
C THR A 413 -23.80 4.67 -1.27
N ILE A 414 -24.51 5.20 -0.27
CA ILE A 414 -24.87 6.63 -0.22
C ILE A 414 -24.18 7.29 0.98
N LEU A 415 -23.37 8.30 0.70
CA LEU A 415 -22.70 9.12 1.71
C LEU A 415 -23.55 10.34 2.04
N MET A 416 -23.89 10.44 3.33
CA MET A 416 -24.72 11.51 3.86
C MET A 416 -23.92 12.81 4.00
N PRO A 417 -24.56 13.98 3.76
CA PRO A 417 -23.89 15.25 3.89
C PRO A 417 -23.52 15.54 5.36
N ARG A 418 -22.69 16.57 5.56
CA ARG A 418 -22.46 17.22 6.84
C ARG A 418 -23.53 18.29 7.02
N PHE A 419 -24.22 18.26 8.15
CA PHE A 419 -25.22 19.26 8.51
C PHE A 419 -24.53 20.34 9.35
N GLU A 420 -24.14 21.43 8.70
CA GLU A 420 -23.45 22.56 9.32
C GLU A 420 -24.13 23.85 8.85
N GLU A 421 -24.42 24.78 9.77
CA GLU A 421 -24.99 26.11 9.43
C GLU A 421 -26.30 26.05 8.64
N GLY A 422 -27.14 25.02 8.87
CA GLY A 422 -28.40 24.84 8.13
C GLY A 422 -28.24 24.39 6.67
N VAL A 423 -27.04 23.96 6.26
CA VAL A 423 -26.74 23.47 4.90
C VAL A 423 -26.24 22.03 4.95
N ALA A 424 -26.69 21.21 3.99
CA ALA A 424 -26.14 19.88 3.73
C ALA A 424 -24.88 20.00 2.87
N LYS A 425 -23.74 20.25 3.51
CA LYS A 425 -22.42 20.33 2.88
C LYS A 425 -21.92 18.93 2.52
N ILE A 426 -21.15 18.81 1.45
CA ILE A 426 -20.54 17.53 1.09
C ILE A 426 -19.62 16.98 2.21
N PRO A 427 -19.47 15.65 2.29
CA PRO A 427 -18.41 15.00 3.07
C PRO A 427 -17.04 15.55 2.73
N LYS A 428 -16.09 15.41 3.65
CA LYS A 428 -14.70 15.77 3.38
C LYS A 428 -14.13 14.84 2.29
N VAL A 429 -13.13 15.32 1.55
CA VAL A 429 -12.50 14.54 0.48
C VAL A 429 -11.95 13.22 1.02
N GLU A 430 -11.31 13.26 2.19
CA GLU A 430 -10.76 12.07 2.84
C GLU A 430 -11.84 11.03 3.15
N GLU A 431 -13.02 11.46 3.58
CA GLU A 431 -14.14 10.57 3.87
C GLU A 431 -14.63 9.84 2.62
N VAL A 432 -14.75 10.55 1.48
CA VAL A 432 -15.11 9.91 0.20
C VAL A 432 -14.06 8.89 -0.23
N VAL A 433 -12.77 9.22 -0.07
CA VAL A 433 -11.67 8.32 -0.42
C VAL A 433 -11.63 7.09 0.50
N ASP A 434 -11.85 7.27 1.80
CA ASP A 434 -11.87 6.18 2.78
C ASP A 434 -13.02 5.20 2.49
N HIS A 435 -14.19 5.71 2.08
CA HIS A 435 -15.31 4.89 1.59
C HIS A 435 -14.98 4.19 0.26
N ALA A 436 -14.33 4.87 -0.69
CA ALA A 436 -13.91 4.26 -1.95
C ALA A 436 -12.94 3.08 -1.71
N ILE A 437 -11.94 3.27 -0.84
CA ILE A 437 -11.00 2.22 -0.41
C ILE A 437 -11.76 1.04 0.19
N ARG A 438 -12.70 1.31 1.11
CA ARG A 438 -13.50 0.27 1.76
C ARG A 438 -14.31 -0.53 0.74
N LEU A 439 -14.98 0.12 -0.21
CA LEU A 439 -15.85 -0.58 -1.16
C LEU A 439 -15.06 -1.53 -2.07
N MET A 440 -13.88 -1.10 -2.51
CA MET A 440 -13.00 -1.88 -3.39
C MET A 440 -12.02 -2.81 -2.64
N THR A 441 -12.18 -2.97 -1.33
CA THR A 441 -11.32 -3.85 -0.54
C THR A 441 -11.62 -5.32 -0.80
N THR A 442 -10.56 -6.13 -0.86
CA THR A 442 -10.63 -7.60 -1.02
C THR A 442 -10.12 -8.33 0.22
N SER A 443 -9.99 -7.63 1.34
CA SER A 443 -9.49 -8.23 2.59
C SER A 443 -10.45 -9.32 3.09
N LYS A 444 -9.90 -10.41 3.63
CA LYS A 444 -10.68 -11.46 4.31
C LYS A 444 -11.33 -10.99 5.61
N LEU A 445 -10.90 -9.83 6.13
CA LEU A 445 -11.50 -9.19 7.30
C LEU A 445 -12.79 -8.43 6.98
N ARG A 446 -13.23 -8.41 5.71
CA ARG A 446 -14.47 -7.76 5.30
C ARG A 446 -15.65 -8.26 6.15
N ASP A 447 -16.48 -7.32 6.57
CA ASP A 447 -17.66 -7.52 7.43
C ASP A 447 -17.40 -7.98 8.88
N ARG A 448 -16.16 -8.29 9.27
CA ARG A 448 -15.80 -8.56 10.66
C ARG A 448 -16.07 -7.36 11.56
N LYS A 449 -16.56 -7.59 12.76
CA LYS A 449 -16.82 -6.57 13.77
C LYS A 449 -15.61 -6.41 14.68
N VAL A 450 -15.09 -5.19 14.77
CA VAL A 450 -13.88 -4.86 15.52
C VAL A 450 -14.20 -3.77 16.54
N LEU A 451 -14.03 -4.08 17.82
CA LEU A 451 -14.10 -3.11 18.92
C LEU A 451 -12.68 -2.65 19.28
N ILE A 452 -12.46 -1.35 19.35
CA ILE A 452 -11.13 -0.79 19.65
C ILE A 452 -11.22 0.08 20.90
N LEU A 453 -10.47 -0.29 21.92
CA LEU A 453 -10.22 0.57 23.08
C LEU A 453 -8.94 1.35 22.79
N THR A 454 -8.98 2.68 22.90
CA THR A 454 -7.82 3.54 22.66
C THR A 454 -7.89 4.83 23.47
N GLY A 455 -6.76 5.52 23.58
CA GLY A 455 -6.64 6.80 24.27
C GLY A 455 -6.07 6.67 25.68
N PRO A 456 -5.83 7.82 26.33
CA PRO A 456 -5.40 7.84 27.73
C PRO A 456 -6.56 7.51 28.67
N THR A 457 -6.24 7.40 29.95
CA THR A 457 -7.20 7.35 31.07
C THR A 457 -6.93 8.57 31.93
N ARG A 458 -7.99 9.19 32.46
CA ARG A 458 -7.92 10.40 33.28
C ARG A 458 -8.68 10.22 34.58
N TYR A 459 -8.00 10.42 35.70
CA TYR A 459 -8.61 10.52 37.02
C TYR A 459 -8.46 11.92 37.58
N ARG A 460 -9.54 12.53 38.05
CA ARG A 460 -9.48 13.82 38.73
C ARG A 460 -8.85 13.63 40.11
N ILE A 461 -7.97 14.55 40.47
CA ILE A 461 -7.42 14.65 41.83
C ILE A 461 -8.29 15.62 42.63
N ASP A 462 -8.61 16.75 41.99
CA ASP A 462 -9.45 17.80 42.55
C ASP A 462 -10.35 18.41 41.45
N ALA A 463 -11.02 19.53 41.74
CA ALA A 463 -11.90 20.20 40.77
C ALA A 463 -11.18 20.65 39.48
N VAL A 464 -9.85 20.79 39.46
CA VAL A 464 -9.09 21.42 38.38
C VAL A 464 -8.03 20.49 37.79
N ARG A 465 -7.39 19.66 38.61
CA ARG A 465 -6.22 18.84 38.29
C ARG A 465 -6.60 17.38 38.15
N CYS A 466 -5.85 16.66 37.33
CA CYS A 466 -6.04 15.24 37.08
C CYS A 466 -4.71 14.51 36.91
N ILE A 467 -4.71 13.20 37.13
CA ILE A 467 -3.67 12.28 36.68
C ILE A 467 -4.12 11.68 35.35
N THR A 468 -3.23 11.68 34.37
CA THR A 468 -3.41 11.03 33.07
C THR A 468 -2.08 10.47 32.61
N ASN A 469 -2.11 9.42 31.80
CA ASN A 469 -0.93 8.98 31.05
C ASN A 469 -0.70 9.86 29.80
N SER A 470 0.47 9.71 29.18
CA SER A 470 0.92 10.49 28.01
C SER A 470 0.40 9.97 26.66
N ALA A 471 -0.51 9.00 26.64
CA ALA A 471 -1.01 8.45 25.39
C ALA A 471 -1.87 9.45 24.62
N THR A 472 -1.64 9.53 23.31
CA THR A 472 -2.34 10.48 22.42
C THR A 472 -3.60 9.89 21.79
N GLY A 473 -3.74 8.57 21.77
CA GLY A 473 -4.78 7.83 21.04
C GLY A 473 -4.54 7.70 19.53
N ARG A 474 -3.42 8.22 19.00
CA ARG A 474 -3.10 8.19 17.55
C ARG A 474 -3.01 6.79 16.96
N ILE A 475 -2.50 5.80 17.70
CA ILE A 475 -2.42 4.43 17.21
C ILE A 475 -3.82 3.83 16.98
N GLY A 476 -4.74 4.01 17.94
CA GLY A 476 -6.13 3.56 17.77
C GLY A 476 -6.88 4.26 16.64
N TYR A 477 -6.56 5.52 16.34
CA TYR A 477 -7.08 6.20 15.14
C TYR A 477 -6.67 5.45 13.87
N TRP A 478 -5.39 5.11 13.73
CA TRP A 478 -4.90 4.38 12.57
C TRP A 478 -5.40 2.95 12.50
N LEU A 479 -5.52 2.25 13.64
CA LEU A 479 -6.14 0.92 13.73
C LEU A 479 -7.59 0.94 13.27
N ALA A 480 -8.39 1.89 13.78
CA ALA A 480 -9.79 2.03 13.39
C ALA A 480 -9.94 2.35 11.90
N LYS A 481 -9.12 3.27 11.40
CA LYS A 481 -9.11 3.66 9.99
C LYS A 481 -8.69 2.51 9.08
N GLU A 482 -7.67 1.74 9.47
CA GLU A 482 -7.21 0.57 8.71
C GLU A 482 -8.25 -0.56 8.70
N ALA A 483 -8.82 -0.91 9.86
CA ALA A 483 -9.89 -1.90 9.94
C ALA A 483 -11.09 -1.49 9.08
N TYR A 484 -11.48 -0.21 9.10
CA TYR A 484 -12.55 0.31 8.26
C TYR A 484 -12.25 0.13 6.76
N HIS A 485 -11.02 0.43 6.33
CA HIS A 485 -10.57 0.21 4.95
C HIS A 485 -10.57 -1.26 4.52
N ARG A 486 -10.37 -2.19 5.46
CA ARG A 486 -10.45 -3.64 5.21
C ARG A 486 -11.88 -4.17 5.16
N GLY A 487 -12.88 -3.30 5.29
CA GLY A 487 -14.28 -3.72 5.24
C GLY A 487 -14.85 -4.09 6.61
N CYS A 488 -14.10 -3.96 7.71
CA CYS A 488 -14.59 -4.25 9.05
C CYS A 488 -15.67 -3.26 9.50
N ARG A 489 -16.60 -3.70 10.34
CA ARG A 489 -17.52 -2.84 11.09
C ARG A 489 -16.82 -2.42 12.38
N VAL A 490 -16.41 -1.17 12.47
CA VAL A 490 -15.54 -0.68 13.55
C VAL A 490 -16.34 0.14 14.54
N LYS A 491 -16.12 -0.09 15.84
CA LYS A 491 -16.54 0.81 16.91
C LYS A 491 -15.37 1.09 17.84
N VAL A 492 -15.31 2.31 18.38
CA VAL A 492 -14.20 2.75 19.23
C VAL A 492 -14.73 3.18 20.60
N ILE A 493 -14.09 2.71 21.66
CA ILE A 493 -14.21 3.25 23.02
C ILE A 493 -12.97 4.10 23.27
N TYR A 494 -13.16 5.40 23.48
CA TYR A 494 -12.09 6.39 23.37
C TYR A 494 -11.98 7.30 24.59
N GLY A 495 -10.80 7.28 25.21
CA GLY A 495 -10.40 8.19 26.27
C GLY A 495 -10.18 9.65 25.82
N PRO A 496 -9.74 10.53 26.74
CA PRO A 496 -9.52 11.95 26.48
C PRO A 496 -8.20 12.22 25.72
N GLY A 497 -8.05 11.64 24.53
CA GLY A 497 -6.89 11.88 23.66
C GLY A 497 -7.06 13.08 22.71
N VAL A 498 -6.11 13.24 21.79
CA VAL A 498 -5.99 14.44 20.92
C VAL A 498 -6.51 14.26 19.48
N VAL A 499 -7.05 13.09 19.14
CA VAL A 499 -7.48 12.77 17.76
C VAL A 499 -8.99 12.85 17.60
N THR A 500 -9.43 13.20 16.39
CA THR A 500 -10.84 13.18 16.00
C THR A 500 -11.07 12.05 15.01
N PHE A 501 -11.94 11.11 15.39
CA PHE A 501 -12.31 10.00 14.51
C PHE A 501 -13.25 10.47 13.39
N PRO A 502 -13.20 9.85 12.21
CA PRO A 502 -14.16 10.12 11.13
C PRO A 502 -15.60 9.77 11.54
N ARG A 503 -16.59 10.46 10.97
CA ARG A 503 -18.03 10.28 11.32
C ARG A 503 -18.55 8.86 11.11
N TYR A 504 -18.01 8.15 10.12
CA TYR A 504 -18.39 6.77 9.81
C TYR A 504 -17.78 5.74 10.77
N ILE A 505 -16.96 6.17 11.74
CA ILE A 505 -16.45 5.33 12.84
C ILE A 505 -17.16 5.78 14.13
N PRO A 506 -18.16 5.04 14.61
CA PRO A 506 -18.83 5.34 15.87
C PRO A 506 -17.86 5.31 17.06
N VAL A 507 -17.96 6.33 17.92
CA VAL A 507 -17.10 6.48 19.10
C VAL A 507 -17.94 6.64 20.37
N VAL A 508 -17.60 5.90 21.41
CA VAL A 508 -18.08 6.10 22.79
C VAL A 508 -16.95 6.76 23.58
N ARG A 509 -17.22 7.93 24.18
CA ARG A 509 -16.24 8.67 24.97
C ARG A 509 -16.26 8.19 26.43
N VAL A 510 -15.08 7.98 27.00
CA VAL A 510 -14.87 7.54 28.39
C VAL A 510 -13.73 8.33 29.02
N GLU A 511 -13.64 8.36 30.36
CA GLU A 511 -12.53 9.02 31.06
C GLU A 511 -11.72 8.04 31.93
N THR A 512 -12.39 7.20 32.72
CA THR A 512 -11.77 6.36 33.75
C THR A 512 -11.62 4.89 33.32
N THR A 513 -10.79 4.12 34.05
CA THR A 513 -10.67 2.65 33.81
C THR A 513 -12.02 1.95 34.00
N GLU A 514 -12.82 2.39 34.98
CA GLU A 514 -14.17 1.88 35.22
C GLU A 514 -15.12 2.19 34.07
N ASP A 515 -15.01 3.36 33.44
CA ASP A 515 -15.78 3.70 32.24
C ASP A 515 -15.40 2.81 31.06
N TYR A 516 -14.09 2.60 30.82
CA TYR A 516 -13.63 1.66 29.80
C TYR A 516 -14.21 0.27 30.04
N LEU A 517 -14.12 -0.24 31.27
CA LEU A 517 -14.64 -1.56 31.62
C LEU A 517 -16.16 -1.65 31.38
N ARG A 518 -16.91 -0.70 31.94
CA ARG A 518 -18.38 -0.68 31.86
C ARG A 518 -18.87 -0.60 30.42
N GLU A 519 -18.35 0.35 29.63
CA GLU A 519 -18.80 0.53 28.25
C GLU A 519 -18.33 -0.62 27.33
N THR A 520 -17.19 -1.24 27.63
CA THR A 520 -16.71 -2.41 26.87
C THR A 520 -17.61 -3.61 27.10
N LEU A 521 -17.86 -3.96 28.37
CA LEU A 521 -18.75 -5.08 28.70
C LEU A 521 -20.16 -4.85 28.18
N ARG A 522 -20.73 -3.66 28.39
CA ARG A 522 -22.06 -3.30 27.87
C ARG A 522 -22.17 -3.47 26.36
N GLU A 523 -21.10 -3.14 25.63
CA GLU A 523 -21.08 -3.26 24.18
C GLU A 523 -20.98 -4.71 23.72
N LEU A 524 -20.13 -5.52 24.37
CA LEU A 524 -19.94 -6.94 24.10
C LEU A 524 -21.16 -7.78 24.50
N ASP A 525 -21.85 -7.43 25.59
CA ASP A 525 -23.11 -8.05 26.02
C ASP A 525 -24.22 -7.82 24.98
N LYS A 526 -24.21 -6.67 24.31
CA LYS A 526 -25.25 -6.28 23.36
C LYS A 526 -25.01 -6.80 21.95
N TYR A 527 -23.75 -6.94 21.54
CA TYR A 527 -23.38 -7.32 20.19
C TYR A 527 -22.19 -8.26 20.17
N VAL A 528 -22.25 -9.28 19.29
CA VAL A 528 -21.12 -10.16 19.01
C VAL A 528 -20.04 -9.40 18.23
N TYR A 529 -18.79 -9.46 18.69
CA TYR A 529 -17.61 -8.94 18.01
C TYR A 529 -16.63 -10.07 17.66
N ASP A 530 -15.94 -9.94 16.53
CA ASP A 530 -14.89 -10.90 16.15
C ASP A 530 -13.58 -10.57 16.87
N TYR A 531 -13.22 -9.28 16.95
CA TYR A 531 -11.97 -8.82 17.54
C TYR A 531 -12.17 -7.68 18.53
N VAL A 532 -11.40 -7.69 19.62
CA VAL A 532 -11.24 -6.56 20.54
C VAL A 532 -9.77 -6.15 20.63
N ILE A 533 -9.48 -4.90 20.26
CA ILE A 533 -8.12 -4.36 20.24
C ILE A 533 -7.91 -3.44 21.45
N PHE A 534 -7.05 -3.85 22.37
CA PHE A 534 -6.70 -3.14 23.60
C PHE A 534 -5.47 -2.26 23.38
N SER A 535 -5.68 -1.11 22.71
CA SER A 535 -4.62 -0.11 22.47
C SER A 535 -4.71 1.10 23.41
N ALA A 536 -5.67 1.10 24.34
CA ALA A 536 -5.82 2.14 25.35
C ALA A 536 -4.72 2.04 26.40
N ALA A 537 -4.20 3.18 26.82
CA ALA A 537 -3.30 3.26 27.96
C ALA A 537 -4.16 3.30 29.24
N ILE A 538 -4.57 2.13 29.70
CA ILE A 538 -5.34 1.98 30.93
C ILE A 538 -4.42 2.20 32.14
N MET A 539 -4.83 3.06 33.07
CA MET A 539 -4.06 3.32 34.28
C MET A 539 -4.25 2.19 35.30
N ASP A 540 -3.14 1.71 35.87
CA ASP A 540 -3.11 0.64 36.89
C ASP A 540 -3.48 1.12 38.30
N TYR A 541 -3.41 2.42 38.53
CA TYR A 541 -3.73 3.05 39.81
C TYR A 541 -4.61 4.27 39.61
N LYS A 542 -5.44 4.57 40.60
CA LYS A 542 -6.30 5.76 40.68
C LYS A 542 -6.21 6.45 42.04
N PRO A 543 -6.51 7.75 42.16
CA PRO A 543 -6.71 8.40 43.45
C PRO A 543 -7.73 7.65 44.31
N GLU A 544 -7.42 7.42 45.58
CA GLU A 544 -8.39 6.86 46.53
C GLU A 544 -9.60 7.80 46.71
N LYS A 545 -9.35 9.12 46.68
CA LYS A 545 -10.36 10.17 46.83
C LYS A 545 -10.20 11.20 45.73
N THR A 546 -11.32 11.65 45.17
CA THR A 546 -11.41 12.81 44.28
C THR A 546 -12.08 13.94 45.04
N LEU A 547 -11.48 15.13 45.05
CA LEU A 547 -12.04 16.32 45.70
C LEU A 547 -12.86 17.13 44.69
N ASP A 548 -14.00 17.66 45.12
CA ASP A 548 -14.90 18.51 44.33
C ASP A 548 -14.54 20.01 44.40
N TYR A 549 -13.54 20.37 45.21
CA TYR A 549 -12.96 21.71 45.32
C TYR A 549 -11.50 21.74 44.85
N LYS A 550 -10.99 22.93 44.49
CA LYS A 550 -9.57 23.13 44.13
C LYS A 550 -8.71 23.18 45.39
N VAL A 551 -7.69 22.34 45.48
CA VAL A 551 -6.73 22.42 46.59
C VAL A 551 -5.89 23.70 46.46
N LYS A 552 -5.90 24.52 47.52
CA LYS A 552 -5.17 25.80 47.57
C LYS A 552 -3.68 25.59 47.31
N SER A 553 -3.06 26.51 46.58
CA SER A 553 -1.60 26.58 46.45
C SER A 553 -0.97 27.01 47.78
N GLY A 554 0.26 26.54 48.07
CA GLY A 554 1.01 26.93 49.27
C GLY A 554 1.13 25.85 50.35
N LEU A 555 0.62 24.64 50.11
CA LEU A 555 0.96 23.47 50.93
C LEU A 555 2.43 23.09 50.68
N SER A 556 3.18 22.82 51.74
CA SER A 556 4.55 22.31 51.64
C SER A 556 4.58 20.93 50.96
N GLU A 557 3.59 20.10 51.26
CA GLU A 557 3.40 18.78 50.66
C GLU A 557 1.90 18.49 50.44
N TRP A 558 1.58 17.74 49.38
CA TRP A 558 0.23 17.25 49.13
C TRP A 558 0.28 15.74 48.86
N PRO A 559 0.11 14.90 49.89
CA PRO A 559 0.16 13.45 49.72
C PRO A 559 -1.06 12.96 48.95
N LEU A 560 -0.82 12.22 47.87
CA LEU A 560 -1.87 11.61 47.05
C LEU A 560 -1.80 10.10 47.17
N LYS A 561 -2.78 9.50 47.85
CA LYS A 561 -2.88 8.04 47.98
C LYS A 561 -3.52 7.44 46.72
N LEU A 562 -2.83 6.47 46.13
CA LEU A 562 -3.28 5.76 44.94
C LEU A 562 -3.65 4.32 45.29
N ILE A 563 -4.73 3.81 44.68
CA ILE A 563 -5.22 2.44 44.84
C ILE A 563 -5.29 1.74 43.47
N PRO A 564 -5.11 0.41 43.40
CA PRO A 564 -5.16 -0.32 42.14
C PRO A 564 -6.52 -0.21 41.41
N THR A 565 -6.49 -0.32 40.09
CA THR A 565 -7.68 -0.38 39.22
C THR A 565 -7.92 -1.81 38.70
N PRO A 566 -9.15 -2.13 38.25
CA PRO A 566 -9.41 -3.42 37.61
C PRO A 566 -8.68 -3.54 36.27
N LYS A 567 -8.24 -4.76 35.94
CA LYS A 567 -7.57 -5.07 34.67
C LYS A 567 -8.61 -5.35 33.58
N VAL A 568 -8.99 -4.32 32.82
CA VAL A 568 -10.06 -4.38 31.79
C VAL A 568 -9.93 -5.58 30.84
N ILE A 569 -8.71 -5.86 30.36
CA ILE A 569 -8.46 -6.97 29.43
C ILE A 569 -8.76 -8.36 30.05
N ARG A 570 -8.47 -8.54 31.35
CA ARG A 570 -8.73 -9.79 32.08
C ARG A 570 -10.22 -9.99 32.29
N GLU A 571 -10.92 -8.92 32.67
CA GLU A 571 -12.38 -8.94 32.85
C GLU A 571 -13.11 -9.27 31.55
N VAL A 572 -12.65 -8.71 30.42
CA VAL A 572 -13.22 -9.02 29.10
C VAL A 572 -12.94 -10.46 28.71
N ARG A 573 -11.70 -10.96 28.86
CA ARG A 573 -11.40 -12.37 28.56
C ARG A 573 -12.23 -13.33 29.41
N ALA A 574 -12.42 -13.02 30.70
CA ALA A 574 -13.19 -13.88 31.60
C ALA A 574 -14.68 -13.95 31.25
N LYS A 575 -15.28 -12.84 30.80
CA LYS A 575 -16.72 -12.77 30.47
C LYS A 575 -17.06 -13.11 29.02
N HIS A 576 -16.13 -12.83 28.11
CA HIS A 576 -16.28 -13.04 26.67
C HIS A 576 -15.10 -13.85 26.13
N PRO A 577 -14.97 -15.13 26.49
CA PRO A 577 -13.86 -15.96 26.02
C PRO A 577 -13.85 -16.16 24.49
N GLU A 578 -14.98 -15.94 23.81
CA GLU A 578 -15.14 -16.12 22.37
C GLU A 578 -14.48 -15.02 21.51
N VAL A 579 -14.20 -13.84 22.07
CA VAL A 579 -13.63 -12.74 21.28
C VAL A 579 -12.13 -12.91 21.08
N GLU A 580 -11.64 -12.52 19.92
CA GLU A 580 -10.20 -12.53 19.63
C GLU A 580 -9.55 -11.24 20.12
N ILE A 581 -8.57 -11.38 21.02
CA ILE A 581 -7.92 -10.25 21.67
C ILE A 581 -6.64 -9.86 20.95
N VAL A 582 -6.47 -8.56 20.69
CA VAL A 582 -5.18 -7.96 20.35
C VAL A 582 -4.76 -7.08 21.51
N ALA A 583 -3.67 -7.44 22.18
CA ALA A 583 -3.19 -6.73 23.36
C ALA A 583 -1.98 -5.86 23.03
N PHE A 584 -1.84 -4.73 23.73
CA PHE A 584 -0.64 -3.90 23.68
C PHE A 584 0.11 -4.01 25.01
N LYS A 585 1.44 -4.17 24.92
CA LYS A 585 2.36 -4.18 26.05
C LYS A 585 3.36 -3.05 25.86
N LEU A 586 3.51 -2.21 26.87
CA LEU A 586 4.41 -1.07 26.84
C LEU A 586 5.38 -1.18 28.01
N GLU A 587 6.67 -1.09 27.74
CA GLU A 587 7.75 -1.08 28.74
C GLU A 587 8.64 0.16 28.54
N TYR A 588 9.52 0.44 29.50
CA TYR A 588 10.48 1.56 29.43
C TYR A 588 11.92 1.07 29.63
N GLY A 589 12.76 1.20 28.60
CA GLY A 589 14.20 1.00 28.70
C GLY A 589 14.64 -0.43 29.02
N VAL A 590 13.80 -1.43 28.71
CA VAL A 590 14.10 -2.85 28.96
C VAL A 590 14.86 -3.47 27.77
N PRO A 591 15.71 -4.48 28.02
CA PRO A 591 16.28 -5.29 26.96
C PRO A 591 15.22 -5.98 26.10
N GLU A 592 15.58 -6.34 24.87
CA GLU A 592 14.66 -6.94 23.92
C GLU A 592 14.10 -8.29 24.41
N GLU A 593 14.96 -9.10 25.03
CA GLU A 593 14.61 -10.42 25.57
C GLU A 593 13.54 -10.32 26.67
N GLU A 594 13.62 -9.28 27.50
CA GLU A 594 12.64 -9.01 28.56
C GLU A 594 11.31 -8.51 27.97
N LEU A 595 11.35 -7.67 26.94
CA LEU A 595 10.16 -7.24 26.22
C LEU A 595 9.45 -8.44 25.57
N ILE A 596 10.19 -9.36 24.94
CA ILE A 596 9.65 -10.59 24.36
C ILE A 596 9.06 -11.50 25.44
N ARG A 597 9.75 -11.67 26.58
CA ARG A 597 9.28 -12.49 27.70
C ARG A 597 7.94 -11.97 28.23
N SER A 598 7.87 -10.70 28.59
CA SER A 598 6.65 -10.07 29.11
C SER A 598 5.49 -10.10 28.11
N ALA A 599 5.78 -9.99 26.81
CA ALA A 599 4.79 -10.12 25.75
C ALA A 599 4.24 -11.55 25.63
N ARG A 600 5.09 -12.58 25.77
CA ARG A 600 4.66 -14.00 25.78
C ARG A 600 3.83 -14.35 27.01
N GLU A 601 4.19 -13.80 28.17
CA GLU A 601 3.40 -13.94 29.40
C GLU A 601 2.00 -13.37 29.20
N LEU A 602 1.89 -12.13 28.69
CA LEU A 602 0.59 -11.51 28.40
C LEU A 602 -0.20 -12.28 27.34
N LEU A 603 0.47 -12.76 26.28
CA LEU A 603 -0.16 -13.55 25.21
C LEU A 603 -0.85 -14.79 25.76
N SER A 604 -0.17 -15.50 26.67
CA SER A 604 -0.66 -16.72 27.30
C SER A 604 -1.74 -16.43 28.34
N GLU A 605 -1.54 -15.38 29.15
CA GLU A 605 -2.45 -14.98 30.23
C GLU A 605 -3.85 -14.62 29.71
N VAL A 606 -3.93 -13.89 28.61
CA VAL A 606 -5.20 -13.42 28.03
C VAL A 606 -5.59 -14.16 26.76
N GLU A 607 -4.92 -15.27 26.46
CA GLU A 607 -5.11 -16.09 25.25
C GLU A 607 -5.27 -15.22 23.99
N ALA A 608 -4.39 -14.23 23.81
CA ALA A 608 -4.53 -13.25 22.75
C ALA A 608 -4.19 -13.84 21.38
N ALA A 609 -4.84 -13.32 20.34
CA ALA A 609 -4.46 -13.58 18.95
C ALA A 609 -3.07 -13.02 18.64
N LEU A 610 -2.78 -11.85 19.22
CA LEU A 610 -1.60 -11.05 18.94
C LEU A 610 -1.28 -10.13 20.13
N VAL A 611 -0.01 -10.06 20.53
CA VAL A 611 0.52 -9.04 21.44
C VAL A 611 1.46 -8.12 20.66
N VAL A 612 1.25 -6.81 20.81
CA VAL A 612 2.10 -5.76 20.26
C VAL A 612 2.90 -5.13 21.41
N ALA A 613 4.18 -5.47 21.49
CA ALA A 613 5.07 -5.03 22.54
C ALA A 613 5.99 -3.91 22.06
N ASN A 614 6.08 -2.81 22.80
CA ASN A 614 6.92 -1.67 22.42
C ASN A 614 7.63 -1.08 23.64
N ASP A 615 8.83 -0.57 23.43
CA ASP A 615 9.58 0.21 24.41
C ASP A 615 9.38 1.69 24.11
N ILE A 616 8.80 2.44 25.06
CA ILE A 616 8.51 3.87 24.87
C ILE A 616 9.78 4.71 24.65
N ALA A 617 10.95 4.28 25.16
CA ALA A 617 12.21 4.97 24.94
C ALA A 617 12.63 4.97 23.45
N LYS A 618 12.11 4.03 22.67
CA LYS A 618 12.37 3.88 21.23
C LYS A 618 11.28 4.54 20.36
N VAL A 619 10.23 5.10 20.96
CA VAL A 619 9.14 5.78 20.24
C VAL A 619 9.49 7.26 20.02
N ARG A 620 9.49 7.70 18.76
CA ARG A 620 9.79 9.10 18.38
C ARG A 620 8.67 9.67 17.53
N GLY A 621 7.79 10.47 18.16
CA GLY A 621 6.67 11.11 17.47
C GLY A 621 5.66 10.10 16.92
N ASP A 622 5.60 9.96 15.58
CA ASP A 622 4.76 8.98 14.88
C ASP A 622 5.54 7.74 14.41
N TYR A 623 6.86 7.68 14.63
CA TYR A 623 7.69 6.51 14.38
C TYR A 623 7.70 5.58 15.60
N HIS A 624 7.52 4.29 15.34
CA HIS A 624 7.40 3.21 16.33
C HIS A 624 8.34 2.06 15.98
N GLU A 625 8.98 1.53 17.02
CA GLU A 625 9.61 0.21 17.00
C GLU A 625 8.79 -0.70 17.91
N ALA A 626 8.37 -1.85 17.40
CA ALA A 626 7.52 -2.79 18.11
C ALA A 626 7.87 -4.24 17.75
N ILE A 627 7.60 -5.15 18.67
CA ILE A 627 7.69 -6.59 18.50
C ILE A 627 6.28 -7.15 18.55
N LEU A 628 5.87 -7.83 17.49
CA LEU A 628 4.57 -8.45 17.37
C LEU A 628 4.73 -9.95 17.58
N ILE A 629 3.99 -10.51 18.53
CA ILE A 629 4.01 -11.94 18.83
C ILE A 629 2.60 -12.49 18.65
N ASP A 630 2.42 -13.37 17.67
CA ASP A 630 1.13 -14.01 17.43
C ASP A 630 0.92 -15.28 18.29
N ARG A 631 -0.31 -15.77 18.36
CA ARG A 631 -0.67 -17.00 19.10
C ARG A 631 0.08 -18.26 18.65
N ARG A 632 0.69 -18.27 17.46
CA ARG A 632 1.51 -19.38 16.93
C ARG A 632 2.97 -19.27 17.41
N GLY A 633 3.29 -18.27 18.24
CA GLY A 633 4.63 -18.02 18.76
C GLY A 633 5.57 -17.31 17.77
N ARG A 634 5.05 -16.87 16.62
CA ARG A 634 5.86 -16.16 15.61
C ARG A 634 6.13 -14.74 16.07
N ILE A 635 7.41 -14.38 16.09
CA ILE A 635 7.90 -13.05 16.46
C ILE A 635 8.19 -12.26 15.19
N ILE A 636 7.69 -11.03 15.13
CA ILE A 636 7.85 -10.12 13.99
C ILE A 636 8.31 -8.78 14.54
N GLU A 637 9.51 -8.37 14.18
CA GLU A 637 9.98 -7.00 14.42
C GLU A 637 9.33 -6.03 13.45
N PHE A 638 8.97 -4.85 13.95
CA PHE A 638 8.41 -3.77 13.17
C PHE A 638 9.13 -2.46 13.48
N LYS A 639 9.48 -1.72 12.43
CA LYS A 639 10.02 -0.36 12.52
C LYS A 639 9.36 0.50 11.43
N GLY A 640 8.67 1.56 11.82
CA GLY A 640 7.94 2.40 10.86
C GLY A 640 6.94 3.33 11.51
N LEU A 641 6.02 3.90 10.73
CA LEU A 641 5.01 4.83 11.23
C LEU A 641 3.84 4.11 11.90
N LYS A 642 3.12 4.77 12.82
CA LYS A 642 1.87 4.23 13.45
C LYS A 642 0.85 3.71 12.45
N LYS A 643 0.72 4.39 11.30
CA LYS A 643 -0.12 3.98 10.16
C LYS A 643 0.29 2.61 9.63
N GLU A 644 1.59 2.37 9.49
CA GLU A 644 2.15 1.13 8.95
C GLU A 644 2.06 0.03 9.99
N LEU A 645 2.28 0.34 11.27
CA LEU A 645 2.06 -0.60 12.37
C LEU A 645 0.62 -1.09 12.40
N ALA A 646 -0.36 -0.17 12.27
CA ALA A 646 -1.77 -0.54 12.17
C ALA A 646 -2.02 -1.48 10.98
N SER A 647 -1.48 -1.17 9.79
CA SER A 647 -1.60 -2.05 8.63
C SER A 647 -0.99 -3.43 8.89
N ARG A 648 0.20 -3.49 9.51
CA ARG A 648 0.87 -4.75 9.84
C ARG A 648 0.11 -5.59 10.86
N ILE A 649 -0.47 -4.97 11.88
CA ILE A 649 -1.33 -5.64 12.86
C ILE A 649 -2.50 -6.31 12.15
N LEU A 650 -3.21 -5.56 11.31
CA LEU A 650 -4.37 -6.11 10.59
C LEU A 650 -3.96 -7.18 9.55
N ASP A 651 -2.76 -7.09 8.95
CA ASP A 651 -2.20 -8.17 8.10
C ASP A 651 -2.06 -9.47 8.87
N ILE A 652 -1.50 -9.42 10.09
CA ILE A 652 -1.32 -10.60 10.92
C ILE A 652 -2.68 -11.21 11.30
N LEU A 653 -3.67 -10.39 11.65
CA LEU A 653 -5.02 -10.89 11.94
C LEU A 653 -5.65 -11.58 10.72
N GLU A 654 -5.42 -11.04 9.52
CA GLU A 654 -5.91 -11.62 8.27
C GLU A 654 -5.20 -12.94 7.91
N GLU A 655 -3.93 -13.11 8.29
CA GLU A 655 -3.18 -14.36 8.16
C GLU A 655 -3.62 -15.45 9.16
N LEU A 656 -4.25 -15.05 10.27
CA LEU A 656 -4.79 -15.96 11.28
C LEU A 656 -6.20 -16.50 10.90
N LEU A 657 -6.87 -15.87 9.92
CA LEU A 657 -8.09 -16.37 9.27
C LEU A 657 -7.76 -17.39 8.16
#